data_AF-A0A7K1SI33-F1
#
_entry.id   AF-A0A7K1SI33-F1
#
_cell.length_a   1.000
_cell.length_b   1.000
_cell.length_c   1.000
_cell.angle_alpha   90.00
_cell.angle_beta   90.00
_cell.angle_gamma   90.00
#
_symmetry.space_group_name_H-M   'P 1'
#
loop_
_entity.id
_entity.type
_entity.pdbx_description
1 polymer ?
#
loop_
_entity_poly.entity_id
_entity_poly.type
_entity_poly.pdbx_seq_one_letter_code
_entity_poly.pdbx_strand_id
1 'polypeptide(L)'
;MSYIISNPTASLLPIVRHSDKPRPVLLLGAGASVKSGIPLAGECVSQIAKWAYAREKNINIHKYPLSRSDWWPWLQEKSWFQADKSEPDLYPLLVKHLLIPREERTSFLLDMINPDVPPSQGYFALAELLHSNNFKTVLTTNFDDCLLVAKNNIRRPHYIDVIKTESDYTKISTVPTRPQLIYIHGAVENYNDRNTLEEVGRLDERLVREIFYLLRDRPLIVAGYRGAEKSVMEHLLLENAQYANNYRHGIFWCIRRDSPPDKSPPLLKSLINCIGSNFQFIQIDGFDELFENELLGKIQADGISSIDSETKSSRVNTNQAPPTYDMTPVRKWQDEDLANAILRERLIQYCKALKTYVPDSITRDWLMSQQLHLNLLSKTSNGEIWVNASGLLLFAKEPQRYIPASQIRIRFIGNNIWLKNILNEGEEDSRESFGEIYEQVVDGNLWVQLNAINDILSLINKPYILKGEVSETVLPYPPVALKELIVNAIVHRDYESDRQTVIEVYSDKIKIVNSGGLVDEVLKQVDSNESIELEIAKGKRGIKGYRNPVIADLFYGAGAMEKKGSGLQDVFQLVHLNNGSVHFGPSDDNASFEVTIWSRPEVVDAETNTALPTSVGSTRYAGNIFELLSYPPFVYHAQSLFGWAKDIFVELGENPVPPFLLKSNRIFSFADLSQKNNYLKKVIQTGTVEIMSTLEFEEVVGERDLVYLFNKIFITHLYSKGLVVDASRNRAYFPKFDENARIISYQARIKRASRTVAKPMLASDGIRIKYWEHKAFSYKMKKFGNTWGVLITPGYVFTVDGLKRLLAPERVGKLSTKRASRDYNSAVLNDLFFWSWVISGGNRGSFDIPIFSIPTDPSDPQGDANAELALTFSSQMPVTTINEVAVDLRQTGTEIDWEEIGELDELLSQYADEEADQNSAIDD
;
A
#
# COMPACT_ATOMS: atom_id res chain seq x y z
N MET A 1 -35.87 37.18 14.77
CA MET A 1 -35.34 37.89 13.60
C MET A 1 -33.82 37.80 13.65
N SER A 2 -33.25 36.83 12.95
CA SER A 2 -31.80 36.61 12.86
C SER A 2 -31.12 37.83 12.25
N TYR A 3 -30.03 38.32 12.86
CA TYR A 3 -29.22 39.42 12.34
C TYR A 3 -28.61 39.02 10.99
N ILE A 4 -29.32 39.31 9.90
CA ILE A 4 -28.79 39.22 8.54
C ILE A 4 -27.94 40.46 8.33
N ILE A 5 -26.67 40.27 8.01
CA ILE A 5 -25.75 41.36 7.73
C ILE A 5 -25.61 41.47 6.21
N SER A 6 -26.11 42.58 5.67
CA SER A 6 -26.10 42.86 4.24
C SER A 6 -24.74 43.36 3.71
N ASN A 7 -23.84 43.77 4.60
CA ASN A 7 -22.48 44.18 4.25
C ASN A 7 -21.46 43.14 4.73
N PRO A 8 -21.13 42.13 3.91
CA PRO A 8 -20.18 41.07 4.25
C PRO A 8 -18.79 41.59 4.61
N THR A 9 -18.34 42.66 3.94
CA THR A 9 -17.06 43.30 4.26
C THR A 9 -17.03 43.79 5.71
N ALA A 10 -18.05 44.52 6.16
CA ALA A 10 -18.05 45.16 7.48
C ALA A 10 -17.96 44.14 8.64
N SER A 11 -18.43 42.91 8.42
CA SER A 11 -18.45 41.85 9.43
C SER A 11 -17.26 40.90 9.35
N LEU A 12 -16.87 40.47 8.15
CA LEU A 12 -15.82 39.46 7.98
C LEU A 12 -14.41 40.06 8.00
N LEU A 13 -14.25 41.26 7.46
CA LEU A 13 -12.94 41.88 7.32
C LEU A 13 -12.25 42.14 8.68
N PRO A 14 -12.92 42.60 9.75
CA PRO A 14 -12.30 42.69 11.08
C PRO A 14 -11.84 41.33 11.63
N ILE A 15 -12.59 40.26 11.36
CA ILE A 15 -12.28 38.90 11.85
C ILE A 15 -11.04 38.36 11.13
N VAL A 16 -10.91 38.66 9.84
CA VAL A 16 -9.81 38.21 8.98
C VAL A 16 -8.54 39.07 9.13
N ARG A 17 -8.67 40.32 9.63
CA ARG A 17 -7.56 41.32 9.75
C ARG A 17 -6.76 41.27 11.04
N HIS A 18 -7.40 41.05 12.20
CA HIS A 18 -6.73 41.30 13.49
C HIS A 18 -5.70 40.21 13.83
N SER A 19 -4.43 40.61 13.99
CA SER A 19 -3.32 39.75 14.47
C SER A 19 -3.53 39.22 15.88
N ASP A 20 -4.24 39.99 16.72
CA ASP A 20 -4.43 39.71 18.16
C ASP A 20 -5.66 38.84 18.45
N LYS A 21 -6.45 38.48 17.43
CA LYS A 21 -7.63 37.62 17.58
C LYS A 21 -7.38 36.23 16.99
N PRO A 22 -8.04 35.18 17.53
CA PRO A 22 -7.93 33.84 16.97
C PRO A 22 -8.42 33.83 15.52
N ARG A 23 -7.59 33.31 14.63
CA ARG A 23 -7.85 33.32 13.19
C ARG A 23 -9.02 32.41 12.81
N PRO A 24 -9.84 32.79 11.83
CA PRO A 24 -11.02 32.01 11.47
C PRO A 24 -10.67 30.66 10.85
N VAL A 25 -11.54 29.69 11.12
CA VAL A 25 -11.61 28.41 10.40
C VAL A 25 -12.63 28.57 9.28
N LEU A 26 -12.28 28.15 8.07
CA LEU A 26 -13.17 28.19 6.92
C LEU A 26 -13.76 26.81 6.65
N LEU A 27 -15.08 26.69 6.50
CA LEU A 27 -15.77 25.48 6.05
C LEU A 27 -16.33 25.70 4.64
N LEU A 28 -15.83 24.92 3.68
CA LEU A 28 -16.25 24.93 2.29
C LEU A 28 -17.17 23.75 1.97
N GLY A 29 -18.27 24.05 1.27
CA GLY A 29 -19.17 23.05 0.72
C GLY A 29 -19.20 23.04 -0.81
N ALA A 30 -20.01 22.13 -1.38
CA ALA A 30 -20.03 21.87 -2.82
C ALA A 30 -20.42 23.10 -3.66
N GLY A 31 -21.15 24.04 -3.06
CA GLY A 31 -21.52 25.32 -3.68
C GLY A 31 -20.34 26.21 -4.04
N ALA A 32 -19.16 26.03 -3.41
CA ALA A 32 -17.95 26.76 -3.76
C ALA A 32 -17.35 26.32 -5.10
N SER A 33 -17.56 25.05 -5.48
CA SER A 33 -16.93 24.43 -6.66
C SER A 33 -17.75 24.49 -7.94
N VAL A 34 -18.98 25.03 -7.90
CA VAL A 34 -19.92 25.04 -9.04
C VAL A 34 -19.37 25.77 -10.26
N LYS A 35 -18.80 26.97 -10.08
CA LYS A 35 -18.17 27.73 -11.18
C LYS A 35 -16.87 27.07 -11.69
N SER A 36 -16.33 26.09 -10.95
CA SER A 36 -15.16 25.29 -11.33
C SER A 36 -15.55 24.00 -12.08
N GLY A 37 -16.80 23.88 -12.53
CA GLY A 37 -17.28 22.74 -13.32
C GLY A 37 -17.76 21.53 -12.50
N ILE A 38 -17.81 21.64 -11.17
CA ILE A 38 -18.24 20.53 -10.31
C ILE A 38 -19.76 20.62 -10.07
N PRO A 39 -20.53 19.59 -10.43
CA PRO A 39 -21.99 19.62 -10.31
C PRO A 39 -22.45 19.61 -8.85
N LEU A 40 -23.59 20.27 -8.59
CA LEU A 40 -24.27 20.16 -7.29
C LEU A 40 -24.95 18.80 -7.15
N ALA A 41 -25.20 18.36 -5.91
CA ALA A 41 -25.85 17.07 -5.64
C ALA A 41 -27.14 16.80 -6.46
N GLY A 42 -27.96 17.84 -6.71
CA GLY A 42 -29.15 17.71 -7.59
C GLY A 42 -28.80 17.46 -9.06
N GLU A 43 -27.77 18.14 -9.58
CA GLU A 43 -27.26 17.91 -10.94
C GLU A 43 -26.60 16.53 -11.05
N CYS A 44 -25.90 16.08 -10.01
CA CYS A 44 -25.34 14.74 -9.92
C CYS A 44 -26.42 13.66 -10.03
N VAL A 45 -27.61 13.87 -9.44
CA VAL A 45 -28.74 12.93 -9.59
C VAL A 45 -29.12 12.74 -11.04
N SER A 46 -29.21 13.83 -11.80
CA SER A 46 -29.50 13.78 -13.24
C SER A 46 -28.41 13.02 -14.02
N GLN A 47 -27.13 13.26 -13.72
CA GLN A 47 -26.02 12.59 -14.39
C GLN A 47 -25.96 11.09 -14.07
N ILE A 48 -26.10 10.71 -12.79
CA ILE A 48 -26.11 9.30 -12.35
C ILE A 48 -27.31 8.57 -12.96
N ALA A 49 -28.50 9.18 -12.94
CA ALA A 49 -29.70 8.58 -13.49
C ALA A 49 -29.61 8.38 -15.01
N LYS A 50 -29.09 9.37 -15.76
CA LYS A 50 -28.83 9.23 -17.21
C LYS A 50 -27.83 8.12 -17.50
N TRP A 51 -26.74 8.07 -16.76
CA TRP A 51 -25.71 7.04 -16.91
C TRP A 51 -26.28 5.63 -16.66
N ALA A 52 -27.00 5.45 -15.55
CA ALA A 52 -27.57 4.16 -15.18
C ALA A 52 -28.68 3.73 -16.16
N TYR A 53 -29.54 4.65 -16.60
CA TYR A 53 -30.58 4.39 -17.59
C TYR A 53 -29.99 3.98 -18.94
N ALA A 54 -28.99 4.73 -19.43
CA ALA A 54 -28.33 4.44 -20.69
C ALA A 54 -27.69 3.05 -20.69
N ARG A 55 -27.09 2.67 -19.56
CA ARG A 55 -26.49 1.36 -19.39
C ARG A 55 -27.54 0.24 -19.39
N GLU A 56 -28.61 0.38 -18.61
CA GLU A 56 -29.68 -0.63 -18.53
C GLU A 56 -30.37 -0.84 -19.90
N LYS A 57 -30.50 0.23 -20.69
CA LYS A 57 -31.11 0.19 -22.04
C LYS A 57 -30.10 0.03 -23.18
N ASN A 58 -28.82 -0.13 -22.87
CA ASN A 58 -27.71 -0.25 -23.83
C ASN A 58 -27.65 0.90 -24.89
N ILE A 59 -27.91 2.13 -24.45
CA ILE A 59 -27.92 3.36 -25.25
C ILE A 59 -26.57 4.07 -25.10
N ASN A 60 -25.98 4.50 -26.22
CA ASN A 60 -24.77 5.32 -26.19
C ASN A 60 -25.11 6.80 -25.99
N ILE A 61 -24.76 7.36 -24.82
CA ILE A 61 -25.07 8.75 -24.40
C ILE A 61 -24.41 9.78 -25.33
N HIS A 62 -23.26 9.47 -25.92
CA HIS A 62 -22.56 10.39 -26.83
C HIS A 62 -23.21 10.46 -28.23
N LYS A 63 -24.07 9.49 -28.56
CA LYS A 63 -24.76 9.42 -29.86
C LYS A 63 -26.22 9.87 -29.78
N TYR A 64 -26.85 9.74 -28.61
CA TYR A 64 -28.25 10.10 -28.37
C TYR A 64 -28.40 10.86 -27.04
N PRO A 65 -28.64 12.19 -27.05
CA PRO A 65 -28.82 12.95 -25.82
C PRO A 65 -30.11 12.55 -25.13
N LEU A 66 -30.01 12.05 -23.90
CA LEU A 66 -31.16 11.65 -23.08
C LEU A 66 -31.82 12.87 -22.41
N SER A 67 -33.13 12.98 -22.59
CA SER A 67 -33.99 13.99 -21.98
C SER A 67 -34.53 13.51 -20.63
N ARG A 68 -35.01 14.45 -19.79
CA ARG A 68 -35.59 14.11 -18.47
C ARG A 68 -36.78 13.15 -18.59
N SER A 69 -37.58 13.26 -19.65
CA SER A 69 -38.72 12.38 -19.91
C SER A 69 -38.34 10.91 -20.15
N ASP A 70 -37.08 10.62 -20.49
CA ASP A 70 -36.64 9.26 -20.82
C ASP A 70 -36.30 8.45 -19.55
N TRP A 71 -35.54 9.06 -18.63
CA TRP A 71 -35.01 8.38 -17.46
C TRP A 71 -35.80 8.66 -16.17
N TRP A 72 -36.57 9.74 -16.09
CA TRP A 72 -37.33 10.08 -14.88
C TRP A 72 -38.44 9.06 -14.56
N PRO A 73 -39.28 8.61 -15.52
CA PRO A 73 -40.27 7.57 -15.25
C PRO A 73 -39.63 6.25 -14.82
N TRP A 74 -38.53 5.86 -15.48
CA TRP A 74 -37.75 4.67 -15.09
C TRP A 74 -37.20 4.76 -13.67
N LEU A 75 -36.76 5.95 -13.25
CA LEU A 75 -36.27 6.17 -11.89
C LEU A 75 -37.42 6.04 -10.87
N GLN A 76 -38.63 6.50 -11.22
CA GLN A 76 -39.84 6.38 -10.39
C GLN A 76 -40.33 4.93 -10.23
N GLU A 77 -40.01 4.04 -11.17
CA GLU A 77 -40.35 2.61 -11.09
C GLU A 77 -39.48 1.83 -10.09
N LYS A 78 -38.36 2.40 -9.62
CA LYS A 78 -37.46 1.72 -8.69
C LYS A 78 -38.08 1.64 -7.29
N SER A 79 -38.09 0.44 -6.70
CA SER A 79 -38.74 0.17 -5.39
C SER A 79 -38.21 0.97 -4.21
N TRP A 80 -36.96 1.47 -4.30
CA TRP A 80 -36.31 2.29 -3.27
C TRP A 80 -36.43 3.80 -3.53
N PHE A 81 -36.99 4.22 -4.67
CA PHE A 81 -37.10 5.64 -5.03
C PHE A 81 -38.18 6.34 -4.20
N GLN A 82 -37.88 7.54 -3.72
CA GLN A 82 -38.75 8.33 -2.83
C GLN A 82 -39.17 9.63 -3.53
N ALA A 83 -40.33 9.63 -4.18
CA ALA A 83 -40.80 10.73 -5.03
C ALA A 83 -41.11 12.03 -4.26
N ASP A 84 -41.25 11.96 -2.94
CA ASP A 84 -41.52 13.07 -2.03
C ASP A 84 -40.26 13.86 -1.64
N LYS A 85 -39.06 13.33 -1.91
CA LYS A 85 -37.78 13.96 -1.58
C LYS A 85 -37.26 14.89 -2.68
N SER A 86 -36.51 15.91 -2.29
CA SER A 86 -35.84 16.81 -3.24
C SER A 86 -34.68 16.11 -3.96
N GLU A 87 -34.33 16.53 -5.18
CA GLU A 87 -33.26 15.90 -5.96
C GLU A 87 -31.93 15.78 -5.19
N PRO A 88 -31.44 16.79 -4.45
CA PRO A 88 -30.24 16.63 -3.63
C PRO A 88 -30.35 15.57 -2.52
N ASP A 89 -31.56 15.34 -1.99
CA ASP A 89 -31.79 14.34 -0.93
C ASP A 89 -31.91 12.91 -1.49
N LEU A 90 -32.10 12.79 -2.81
CA LEU A 90 -32.09 11.52 -3.54
C LEU A 90 -30.66 11.05 -3.86
N TYR A 91 -29.68 11.95 -3.89
CA TYR A 91 -28.28 11.65 -4.26
C TYR A 91 -27.68 10.45 -3.51
N PRO A 92 -27.78 10.33 -2.17
CA PRO A 92 -27.23 9.17 -1.46
C PRO A 92 -27.89 7.84 -1.87
N LEU A 93 -29.19 7.86 -2.18
CA LEU A 93 -29.92 6.65 -2.63
C LEU A 93 -29.45 6.21 -4.02
N LEU A 94 -29.21 7.16 -4.93
CA LEU A 94 -28.70 6.85 -6.27
C LEU A 94 -27.27 6.29 -6.23
N VAL A 95 -26.37 6.88 -5.45
CA VAL A 95 -25.00 6.36 -5.30
C VAL A 95 -25.02 4.93 -4.72
N LYS A 96 -25.91 4.66 -3.76
CA LYS A 96 -26.05 3.34 -3.14
C LYS A 96 -26.60 2.28 -4.09
N HIS A 97 -27.63 2.60 -4.86
CA HIS A 97 -28.40 1.62 -5.62
C HIS A 97 -28.08 1.56 -7.12
N LEU A 98 -27.55 2.63 -7.72
CA LEU A 98 -27.30 2.71 -9.16
C LEU A 98 -25.81 2.60 -9.53
N LEU A 99 -24.88 3.00 -8.65
CA LEU A 99 -23.44 2.91 -8.90
C LEU A 99 -22.86 1.63 -8.27
N ILE A 100 -23.11 0.49 -8.92
CA ILE A 100 -22.63 -0.84 -8.56
C ILE A 100 -22.14 -1.52 -9.86
N PRO A 101 -20.95 -2.16 -9.90
CA PRO A 101 -20.00 -2.46 -8.81
C PRO A 101 -19.08 -1.28 -8.38
N ARG A 102 -18.25 -1.49 -7.33
CA ARG A 102 -17.40 -0.46 -6.68
C ARG A 102 -16.46 0.30 -7.64
N GLU A 103 -15.88 -0.41 -8.58
CA GLU A 103 -14.91 0.15 -9.53
C GLU A 103 -15.54 1.25 -10.38
N GLU A 104 -16.78 1.04 -10.82
CA GLU A 104 -17.50 2.00 -11.63
C GLU A 104 -17.99 3.21 -10.82
N ARG A 105 -18.37 3.00 -9.56
CA ARG A 105 -18.66 4.11 -8.64
C ARG A 105 -17.44 5.02 -8.49
N THR A 106 -16.28 4.41 -8.28
CA THR A 106 -15.03 5.13 -8.08
C THR A 106 -14.63 5.87 -9.34
N SER A 107 -14.69 5.21 -10.51
CA SER A 107 -14.43 5.84 -11.81
C SER A 107 -15.38 7.00 -12.09
N PHE A 108 -16.69 6.81 -11.92
CA PHE A 108 -17.70 7.84 -12.20
C PHE A 108 -17.53 9.07 -11.29
N LEU A 109 -17.28 8.86 -9.99
CA LEU A 109 -17.06 9.96 -9.06
C LEU A 109 -15.73 10.68 -9.34
N LEU A 110 -14.66 9.96 -9.66
CA LEU A 110 -13.37 10.56 -10.03
C LEU A 110 -13.46 11.42 -11.30
N ASP A 111 -14.20 10.96 -12.31
CA ASP A 111 -14.45 11.72 -13.55
C ASP A 111 -15.26 13.00 -13.27
N MET A 112 -16.22 12.93 -12.35
CA MET A 112 -17.06 14.07 -11.98
C MET A 112 -16.31 15.12 -11.14
N ILE A 113 -15.34 14.69 -10.33
CA ILE A 113 -14.58 15.54 -9.40
C ILE A 113 -13.37 16.20 -10.07
N ASN A 114 -12.89 15.66 -11.20
CA ASN A 114 -11.80 16.23 -12.00
C ASN A 114 -12.30 16.74 -13.35
N PRO A 115 -13.13 17.81 -13.40
CA PRO A 115 -13.60 18.36 -14.66
C PRO A 115 -12.46 19.04 -15.44
N ASP A 116 -12.58 19.10 -16.76
CA ASP A 116 -11.66 19.84 -17.66
C ASP A 116 -11.73 21.38 -17.49
N VAL A 117 -12.41 21.87 -16.46
CA VAL A 117 -12.62 23.29 -16.17
C VAL A 117 -11.64 23.73 -15.08
N PRO A 118 -10.87 24.82 -15.26
CA PRO A 118 -9.96 25.31 -14.23
C PRO A 118 -10.73 25.83 -13.00
N PRO A 119 -10.10 25.87 -11.81
CA PRO A 119 -10.70 26.43 -10.61
C PRO A 119 -11.17 27.88 -10.82
N SER A 120 -12.26 28.26 -10.15
CA SER A 120 -12.79 29.63 -10.20
C SER A 120 -11.89 30.63 -9.47
N GLN A 121 -12.06 31.93 -9.77
CA GLN A 121 -11.22 33.01 -9.19
C GLN A 121 -11.26 33.06 -7.66
N GLY A 122 -12.35 32.64 -7.02
CA GLY A 122 -12.45 32.54 -5.57
C GLY A 122 -11.42 31.60 -4.94
N TYR A 123 -11.08 30.49 -5.60
CA TYR A 123 -10.05 29.56 -5.10
C TYR A 123 -8.65 30.15 -5.21
N PHE A 124 -8.37 30.92 -6.27
CA PHE A 124 -7.11 31.64 -6.41
C PHE A 124 -6.97 32.74 -5.34
N ALA A 125 -8.03 33.51 -5.10
CA ALA A 125 -8.04 34.50 -4.03
C ALA A 125 -7.89 33.87 -2.64
N LEU A 126 -8.55 32.73 -2.40
CA LEU A 126 -8.39 31.97 -1.15
C LEU A 126 -6.96 31.46 -0.96
N ALA A 127 -6.31 30.96 -2.01
CA ALA A 127 -4.92 30.53 -1.95
C ALA A 127 -3.98 31.70 -1.59
N GLU A 128 -4.23 32.90 -2.12
CA GLU A 128 -3.47 34.10 -1.72
C GLU A 128 -3.73 34.48 -0.24
N LEU A 129 -4.98 34.37 0.23
CA LEU A 129 -5.34 34.65 1.64
C LEU A 129 -4.72 33.63 2.63
N LEU A 130 -4.50 32.39 2.19
CA LEU A 130 -3.76 31.38 2.96
C LEU A 130 -2.25 31.72 3.01
N HIS A 131 -1.71 32.29 1.93
CA HIS A 131 -0.33 32.74 1.87
C HIS A 131 -0.07 33.96 2.76
N SER A 132 -0.97 34.96 2.73
CA SER A 132 -0.93 36.13 3.62
C SER A 132 -1.33 35.82 5.06
N ASN A 133 -1.55 34.53 5.38
CA ASN A 133 -1.76 34.03 6.73
C ASN A 133 -3.08 34.51 7.38
N ASN A 134 -4.00 35.05 6.57
CA ASN A 134 -5.33 35.49 6.99
C ASN A 134 -6.22 34.29 7.35
N PHE A 135 -6.09 33.20 6.60
CA PHE A 135 -6.63 31.88 6.95
C PHE A 135 -5.49 30.91 7.22
N LYS A 136 -5.70 29.98 8.16
CA LYS A 136 -4.74 28.91 8.48
C LYS A 136 -5.34 27.52 8.40
N THR A 137 -6.66 27.40 8.38
CA THR A 137 -7.36 26.12 8.42
C THR A 137 -8.57 26.20 7.51
N VAL A 138 -8.60 25.32 6.51
CA VAL A 138 -9.74 25.11 5.62
C VAL A 138 -10.26 23.70 5.85
N LEU A 139 -11.52 23.60 6.20
CA LEU A 139 -12.28 22.36 6.26
C LEU A 139 -13.11 22.28 4.98
N THR A 140 -13.16 21.12 4.33
CA THR A 140 -13.98 20.92 3.13
C THR A 140 -14.81 19.65 3.25
N THR A 141 -16.07 19.73 2.84
CA THR A 141 -16.93 18.56 2.60
C THR A 141 -16.82 18.06 1.16
N ASN A 142 -16.06 18.76 0.31
CA ASN A 142 -15.89 18.41 -1.08
C ASN A 142 -14.75 17.40 -1.22
N PHE A 143 -14.82 16.60 -2.27
CA PHE A 143 -13.76 15.66 -2.63
C PHE A 143 -12.79 16.23 -3.67
N ASP A 144 -13.05 17.43 -4.19
CA ASP A 144 -12.26 18.06 -5.23
C ASP A 144 -10.93 18.64 -4.73
N ASP A 145 -10.03 18.82 -5.69
CA ASP A 145 -8.70 19.39 -5.47
C ASP A 145 -8.62 20.84 -5.99
N CYS A 146 -9.75 21.56 -6.17
CA CYS A 146 -9.76 22.90 -6.77
C CYS A 146 -8.84 23.89 -6.04
N LEU A 147 -8.79 23.86 -4.71
CA LEU A 147 -7.88 24.70 -3.92
C LEU A 147 -6.40 24.31 -4.13
N LEU A 148 -6.11 23.02 -4.25
CA LEU A 148 -4.74 22.54 -4.48
C LEU A 148 -4.26 22.88 -5.89
N VAL A 149 -5.15 22.74 -6.88
CA VAL A 149 -4.89 23.17 -8.28
C VAL A 149 -4.66 24.68 -8.33
N ALA A 150 -5.53 25.48 -7.69
CA ALA A 150 -5.36 26.93 -7.60
C ALA A 150 -4.03 27.31 -6.93
N LYS A 151 -3.71 26.71 -5.78
CA LYS A 151 -2.43 26.90 -5.08
C LYS A 151 -1.23 26.51 -5.94
N ASN A 152 -1.30 25.42 -6.70
CA ASN A 152 -0.18 24.98 -7.55
C ASN A 152 0.04 25.92 -8.74
N ASN A 153 -1.04 26.49 -9.28
CA ASN A 153 -0.98 27.47 -10.36
C ASN A 153 -0.36 28.80 -9.92
N ILE A 154 -0.72 29.34 -8.73
CA ILE A 154 -0.16 30.60 -8.23
C ILE A 154 1.10 30.43 -7.36
N ARG A 155 1.44 29.17 -7.01
CA ARG A 155 2.57 28.76 -6.14
C ARG A 155 2.54 29.39 -4.75
N ARG A 156 1.36 29.76 -4.28
CA ARG A 156 1.10 30.42 -2.99
C ARG A 156 -0.13 29.78 -2.34
N PRO A 157 -0.09 29.46 -1.03
CA PRO A 157 1.12 29.30 -0.20
C PRO A 157 2.02 28.19 -0.76
N HIS A 158 3.32 28.19 -0.43
CA HIS A 158 4.27 27.18 -0.94
C HIS A 158 3.86 25.74 -0.58
N TYR A 159 3.28 25.57 0.61
CA TYR A 159 2.87 24.28 1.14
C TYR A 159 1.55 24.38 1.89
N ILE A 160 0.71 23.35 1.76
CA ILE A 160 -0.52 23.16 2.53
C ILE A 160 -0.47 21.74 3.10
N ASP A 161 -0.68 21.60 4.41
CA ASP A 161 -0.83 20.30 5.06
C ASP A 161 -2.19 19.71 4.67
N VAL A 162 -2.18 18.72 3.76
CA VAL A 162 -3.40 18.05 3.28
C VAL A 162 -3.70 16.83 4.16
N ILE A 163 -4.89 16.81 4.75
CA ILE A 163 -5.34 15.76 5.67
C ILE A 163 -6.57 15.09 5.06
N LYS A 164 -6.41 13.85 4.58
CA LYS A 164 -7.45 13.07 3.87
C LYS A 164 -7.73 11.70 4.52
N THR A 165 -6.76 11.12 5.24
CA THR A 165 -6.86 9.74 5.75
C THR A 165 -6.58 9.66 7.26
N GLU A 166 -6.93 8.55 7.92
CA GLU A 166 -6.74 8.37 9.36
C GLU A 166 -5.28 8.54 9.82
N SER A 167 -4.30 8.15 8.98
CA SER A 167 -2.88 8.35 9.27
C SER A 167 -2.48 9.83 9.26
N ASP A 168 -3.18 10.65 8.47
CA ASP A 168 -2.94 12.09 8.37
C ASP A 168 -3.49 12.87 9.57
N TYR A 169 -4.38 12.31 10.39
CA TYR A 169 -4.99 13.04 11.52
C TYR A 169 -3.94 13.51 12.53
N THR A 170 -2.80 12.83 12.59
CA THR A 170 -1.64 13.24 13.40
C THR A 170 -1.03 14.59 12.98
N LYS A 171 -1.31 15.06 11.75
CA LYS A 171 -0.86 16.34 11.22
C LYS A 171 -1.76 17.51 11.63
N ILE A 172 -2.97 17.26 12.13
CA ILE A 172 -3.91 18.31 12.54
C ILE A 172 -3.30 19.07 13.73
N SER A 173 -3.15 20.39 13.57
CA SER A 173 -2.62 21.24 14.63
C SER A 173 -3.58 22.37 14.97
N THR A 174 -3.75 22.64 16.26
CA THR A 174 -4.55 23.76 16.80
C THR A 174 -3.85 25.11 16.65
N VAL A 175 -2.55 25.15 16.34
CA VAL A 175 -1.76 26.35 16.04
C VAL A 175 -0.83 26.04 14.87
N PRO A 176 -1.38 25.82 13.67
CA PRO A 176 -0.59 25.27 12.58
C PRO A 176 0.42 26.32 12.09
N THR A 177 1.67 25.90 11.88
CA THR A 177 2.75 26.76 11.37
C THR A 177 2.56 27.04 9.88
N ARG A 178 1.89 26.13 9.16
CA ARG A 178 1.53 26.20 7.75
C ARG A 178 0.01 26.09 7.59
N PRO A 179 -0.57 26.54 6.46
CA PRO A 179 -1.99 26.34 6.20
C PRO A 179 -2.33 24.84 6.12
N GLN A 180 -3.44 24.43 6.75
CA GLN A 180 -3.93 23.04 6.71
C GLN A 180 -5.27 22.95 5.98
N LEU A 181 -5.43 21.94 5.12
CA LEU A 181 -6.64 21.60 4.38
C LEU A 181 -7.13 20.22 4.83
N ILE A 182 -8.29 20.19 5.48
CA ILE A 182 -8.86 19.00 6.11
C ILE A 182 -10.11 18.57 5.33
N TYR A 183 -10.06 17.36 4.76
CA TYR A 183 -11.20 16.74 4.08
C TYR A 183 -12.04 15.99 5.12
N ILE A 184 -13.20 16.54 5.45
CA ILE A 184 -14.04 16.00 6.53
C ILE A 184 -14.58 14.60 6.19
N HIS A 185 -14.84 14.34 4.90
CA HIS A 185 -15.32 13.05 4.40
C HIS A 185 -14.21 12.14 3.87
N GLY A 186 -12.95 12.55 4.02
CA GLY A 186 -11.78 11.82 3.55
C GLY A 186 -11.60 11.78 2.03
N ALA A 187 -10.92 10.75 1.53
CA ALA A 187 -10.67 10.54 0.10
C ALA A 187 -11.78 9.71 -0.58
N VAL A 188 -12.07 9.99 -1.85
CA VAL A 188 -13.03 9.24 -2.68
C VAL A 188 -12.69 7.74 -2.74
N GLU A 189 -11.40 7.42 -2.79
CA GLU A 189 -10.87 6.06 -2.85
C GLU A 189 -11.14 5.26 -1.55
N ASN A 190 -11.24 5.98 -0.43
CA ASN A 190 -11.51 5.47 0.91
C ASN A 190 -12.99 5.49 1.26
N TYR A 191 -13.89 5.65 0.28
CA TYR A 191 -15.32 5.39 0.44
C TYR A 191 -15.52 3.86 0.62
N ASN A 192 -14.99 3.34 1.72
CA ASN A 192 -14.97 1.94 2.12
C ASN A 192 -16.38 1.50 2.50
N ASP A 193 -16.64 0.22 2.26
CA ASP A 193 -17.88 -0.50 2.49
C ASP A 193 -18.40 -0.41 3.93
N ARG A 194 -19.05 0.69 4.28
CA ARG A 194 -19.96 0.72 5.42
C ARG A 194 -21.23 1.53 5.12
N ASN A 195 -22.06 0.97 4.26
CA ASN A 195 -23.36 1.53 3.84
C ASN A 195 -24.52 0.93 4.63
N THR A 196 -24.44 0.98 5.96
CA THR A 196 -25.67 1.07 6.76
C THR A 196 -26.14 2.52 6.70
N LEU A 197 -27.45 2.77 6.67
CA LEU A 197 -28.00 4.13 6.77
C LEU A 197 -27.58 4.84 8.07
N GLU A 198 -26.92 4.13 8.98
CA GLU A 198 -26.40 4.58 10.27
C GLU A 198 -24.99 5.19 10.17
N GLU A 199 -24.13 4.77 9.23
CA GLU A 199 -22.74 5.26 9.12
C GLU A 199 -22.57 6.52 8.26
N VAL A 200 -23.48 6.80 7.33
CA VAL A 200 -23.51 8.10 6.61
C VAL A 200 -23.96 9.25 7.55
N GLY A 201 -24.47 8.92 8.74
CA GLY A 201 -24.93 9.89 9.73
C GLY A 201 -23.84 10.50 10.62
N ARG A 202 -22.64 9.89 10.71
CA ARG A 202 -21.59 10.30 11.66
C ARG A 202 -20.19 10.26 11.03
N LEU A 203 -19.41 11.30 11.30
CA LEU A 203 -17.97 11.36 11.01
C LEU A 203 -17.14 10.47 11.95
N ASP A 204 -15.87 10.22 11.61
CA ASP A 204 -14.90 9.57 12.49
C ASP A 204 -14.71 10.37 13.80
N GLU A 205 -14.89 9.69 14.94
CA GLU A 205 -14.77 10.29 16.28
C GLU A 205 -13.39 10.91 16.53
N ARG A 206 -12.32 10.31 16.01
CA ARG A 206 -10.96 10.82 16.16
C ARG A 206 -10.80 12.13 15.40
N LEU A 207 -11.31 12.21 14.17
CA LEU A 207 -11.28 13.43 13.36
C LEU A 207 -12.10 14.53 14.02
N VAL A 208 -13.33 14.21 14.48
CA VAL A 208 -14.21 15.15 15.16
C VAL A 208 -13.54 15.72 16.41
N ARG A 209 -12.85 14.88 17.20
CA ARG A 209 -12.13 15.33 18.39
C ARG A 209 -11.02 16.34 18.06
N GLU A 210 -10.22 16.11 17.02
CA GLU A 210 -9.15 17.04 16.63
C GLU A 210 -9.71 18.35 16.04
N ILE A 211 -10.76 18.27 15.22
CA ILE A 211 -11.44 19.46 14.66
C ILE A 211 -12.17 20.25 15.74
N PHE A 212 -12.74 19.59 16.75
CA PHE A 212 -13.47 20.23 17.83
C PHE A 212 -12.62 21.28 18.55
N TYR A 213 -11.36 20.99 18.86
CA TYR A 213 -10.46 21.96 19.51
C TYR A 213 -10.22 23.20 18.64
N LEU A 214 -10.17 23.04 17.31
CA LEU A 214 -10.06 24.16 16.37
C LEU A 214 -11.32 25.02 16.38
N LEU A 215 -12.50 24.40 16.38
CA LEU A 215 -13.79 25.10 16.29
C LEU A 215 -14.20 25.77 17.61
N ARG A 216 -13.78 25.24 18.76
CA ARG A 216 -14.07 25.83 20.08
C ARG A 216 -13.40 27.20 20.24
N ASP A 217 -12.14 27.31 19.81
CA ASP A 217 -11.26 28.43 20.15
C ASP A 217 -11.16 29.48 19.01
N ARG A 218 -11.93 29.31 17.92
CA ARG A 218 -11.82 30.15 16.70
C ARG A 218 -13.19 30.45 16.08
N PRO A 219 -13.35 31.59 15.39
CA PRO A 219 -14.56 31.88 14.62
C PRO A 219 -14.67 30.95 13.41
N LEU A 220 -15.89 30.48 13.11
CA LEU A 220 -16.17 29.61 11.97
C LEU A 220 -16.86 30.40 10.86
N ILE A 221 -16.26 30.43 9.66
CA ILE A 221 -16.86 31.00 8.46
C ILE A 221 -17.30 29.85 7.56
N VAL A 222 -18.58 29.83 7.17
CA VAL A 222 -19.14 28.78 6.31
C VAL A 222 -19.52 29.38 4.96
N ALA A 223 -18.98 28.82 3.87
CA ALA A 223 -19.26 29.26 2.51
C ALA A 223 -19.54 28.08 1.58
N GLY A 224 -20.53 28.23 0.69
CA GLY A 224 -20.89 27.18 -0.28
C GLY A 224 -21.51 25.90 0.32
N TYR A 225 -21.89 25.91 1.60
CA TYR A 225 -22.47 24.76 2.29
C TYR A 225 -23.94 24.99 2.66
N ARG A 226 -24.82 24.03 2.33
CA ARG A 226 -26.28 24.14 2.52
C ARG A 226 -26.74 23.79 3.94
N GLY A 227 -25.96 22.99 4.68
CA GLY A 227 -26.34 22.55 6.04
C GLY A 227 -27.45 21.50 6.08
N ALA A 228 -27.51 20.62 5.08
CA ALA A 228 -28.48 19.52 5.02
C ALA A 228 -27.92 18.17 5.51
N GLU A 229 -26.61 18.06 5.69
CA GLU A 229 -25.94 16.80 6.00
C GLU A 229 -25.85 16.54 7.51
N LYS A 230 -26.29 15.36 7.96
CA LYS A 230 -26.32 14.99 9.39
C LYS A 230 -24.92 14.82 10.00
N SER A 231 -23.99 14.22 9.28
CA SER A 231 -22.60 14.00 9.72
C SER A 231 -21.91 15.30 10.18
N VAL A 232 -22.11 16.39 9.45
CA VAL A 232 -21.54 17.70 9.80
C VAL A 232 -22.47 18.49 10.73
N MET A 233 -23.78 18.52 10.47
CA MET A 233 -24.69 19.36 11.25
C MET A 233 -25.02 18.80 12.62
N GLU A 234 -25.32 17.50 12.71
CA GLU A 234 -25.62 16.81 13.97
C GLU A 234 -24.31 16.46 14.71
N HIS A 235 -23.45 15.62 14.12
CA HIS A 235 -22.28 15.10 14.83
C HIS A 235 -21.16 16.14 15.04
N LEU A 236 -20.73 16.88 14.01
CA LEU A 236 -19.67 17.88 14.19
C LEU A 236 -20.16 19.13 14.93
N LEU A 237 -21.31 19.70 14.53
CA LEU A 237 -21.72 21.02 15.01
C LEU A 237 -22.66 21.01 16.23
N LEU A 238 -23.81 20.34 16.15
CA LEU A 238 -24.85 20.36 17.20
C LEU A 238 -24.45 19.61 18.47
N GLU A 239 -23.98 18.36 18.35
CA GLU A 239 -23.59 17.53 19.50
C GLU A 239 -22.44 18.17 20.30
N ASN A 240 -21.55 18.89 19.62
CA ASN A 240 -20.42 19.56 20.23
C ASN A 240 -20.72 21.01 20.65
N ALA A 241 -21.90 21.56 20.35
CA ALA A 241 -22.21 22.98 20.58
C ALA A 241 -22.04 23.39 22.04
N GLN A 242 -22.54 22.57 22.98
CA GLN A 242 -22.41 22.84 24.41
C GLN A 242 -20.95 22.81 24.87
N TYR A 243 -20.18 21.79 24.43
CA TYR A 243 -18.76 21.66 24.74
C TYR A 243 -17.92 22.79 24.09
N ALA A 244 -18.37 23.34 22.97
CA ALA A 244 -17.77 24.48 22.28
C ALA A 244 -18.18 25.85 22.86
N ASN A 245 -18.83 25.89 24.03
CA ASN A 245 -19.41 27.10 24.62
C ASN A 245 -20.33 27.86 23.65
N ASN A 246 -21.17 27.11 22.91
CA ASN A 246 -22.05 27.61 21.85
C ASN A 246 -21.30 28.47 20.82
N TYR A 247 -20.09 28.05 20.44
CA TYR A 247 -19.20 28.74 19.51
C TYR A 247 -19.01 30.21 19.89
N ARG A 248 -18.35 30.45 21.02
CA ARG A 248 -18.13 31.78 21.62
C ARG A 248 -17.61 32.84 20.64
N HIS A 249 -16.82 32.45 19.64
CA HIS A 249 -16.25 33.35 18.63
C HIS A 249 -17.17 33.58 17.41
N GLY A 250 -18.31 32.89 17.36
CA GLY A 250 -19.35 33.05 16.37
C GLY A 250 -19.26 32.09 15.18
N ILE A 251 -20.42 31.75 14.62
CA ILE A 251 -20.56 31.09 13.31
C ILE A 251 -21.13 32.10 12.32
N PHE A 252 -20.37 32.33 11.25
CA PHE A 252 -20.69 33.27 10.18
C PHE A 252 -21.07 32.48 8.94
N TRP A 253 -22.37 32.40 8.66
CA TRP A 253 -22.93 31.59 7.58
C TRP A 253 -23.22 32.43 6.35
N CYS A 254 -22.46 32.20 5.28
CA CYS A 254 -22.63 32.95 4.04
C CYS A 254 -23.81 32.39 3.24
N ILE A 255 -24.76 33.26 2.90
CA ILE A 255 -25.95 32.97 2.10
C ILE A 255 -25.98 33.88 0.88
N ARG A 256 -26.47 33.36 -0.25
CA ARG A 256 -26.63 34.19 -1.45
C ARG A 256 -27.78 35.18 -1.28
N ARG A 257 -27.67 36.37 -1.88
CA ARG A 257 -28.72 37.41 -1.82
C ARG A 257 -30.09 36.95 -2.34
N ASP A 258 -30.11 35.99 -3.26
CA ASP A 258 -31.31 35.39 -3.85
C ASP A 258 -31.94 34.26 -3.00
N SER A 259 -31.31 33.88 -1.88
CA SER A 259 -31.66 32.71 -1.08
C SER A 259 -32.11 33.12 0.33
N PRO A 260 -33.42 33.23 0.62
CA PRO A 260 -33.91 33.72 1.89
C PRO A 260 -33.66 32.71 3.03
N PRO A 261 -33.30 33.16 4.25
CA PRO A 261 -33.06 32.27 5.41
C PRO A 261 -34.22 31.35 5.77
N ASP A 262 -35.46 31.72 5.46
CA ASP A 262 -36.66 30.94 5.78
C ASP A 262 -36.71 29.58 5.06
N LYS A 263 -36.04 29.47 3.91
CA LYS A 263 -35.88 28.25 3.12
C LYS A 263 -34.73 27.34 3.57
N SER A 264 -34.07 27.67 4.69
CA SER A 264 -32.97 26.88 5.24
C SER A 264 -33.41 25.48 5.69
N PRO A 265 -32.54 24.45 5.58
CA PRO A 265 -32.83 23.10 6.07
C PRO A 265 -33.17 23.06 7.58
N PRO A 266 -33.93 22.05 8.04
CA PRO A 266 -34.35 21.92 9.44
C PRO A 266 -33.17 21.79 10.41
N LEU A 267 -32.07 21.14 9.99
CA LEU A 267 -30.85 21.01 10.81
C LEU A 267 -30.17 22.37 11.04
N LEU A 268 -30.13 23.24 10.02
CA LEU A 268 -29.60 24.59 10.18
C LEU A 268 -30.46 25.44 11.12
N LYS A 269 -31.79 25.31 11.03
CA LYS A 269 -32.71 25.97 11.99
C LYS A 269 -32.48 25.49 13.43
N SER A 270 -32.20 24.20 13.60
CA SER A 270 -31.86 23.62 14.91
C SER A 270 -30.54 24.18 15.44
N LEU A 271 -29.52 24.31 14.59
CA LEU A 271 -28.23 24.92 14.94
C LEU A 271 -28.38 26.38 15.36
N ILE A 272 -29.18 27.16 14.62
CA ILE A 272 -29.45 28.56 14.94
C ILE A 272 -30.11 28.68 16.32
N ASN A 273 -31.11 27.84 16.62
CA ASN A 273 -31.79 27.85 17.90
C ASN A 273 -30.87 27.45 19.06
N CYS A 274 -29.93 26.52 18.82
CA CYS A 274 -28.96 26.05 19.81
C CYS A 274 -27.90 27.12 20.13
N ILE A 275 -27.34 27.76 19.10
CA ILE A 275 -26.23 28.72 19.23
C ILE A 275 -26.72 30.11 19.67
N GLY A 276 -27.93 30.50 19.27
CA GLY A 276 -28.53 31.79 19.62
C GLY A 276 -27.79 32.96 18.97
N SER A 277 -27.38 33.95 19.78
CA SER A 277 -26.80 35.22 19.29
C SER A 277 -25.40 35.09 18.66
N ASN A 278 -24.73 33.95 18.83
CA ASN A 278 -23.41 33.71 18.23
C ASN A 278 -23.51 33.25 16.76
N PHE A 279 -24.72 33.04 16.22
CA PHE A 279 -24.92 32.71 14.82
C PHE A 279 -25.30 33.95 14.01
N GLN A 280 -24.63 34.18 12.88
CA GLN A 280 -24.89 35.33 11.99
C GLN A 280 -25.00 34.89 10.54
N PHE A 281 -25.98 35.45 9.84
CA PHE A 281 -26.11 35.30 8.39
C PHE A 281 -25.42 36.43 7.66
N ILE A 282 -24.61 36.09 6.66
CA ILE A 282 -23.86 37.04 5.85
C ILE A 282 -24.34 36.93 4.41
N GLN A 283 -24.88 38.02 3.87
CA GLN A 283 -25.32 38.05 2.47
C GLN A 283 -24.13 38.26 1.54
N ILE A 284 -23.93 37.33 0.61
CA ILE A 284 -22.88 37.36 -0.41
C ILE A 284 -23.49 37.29 -1.81
N ASP A 285 -22.79 37.84 -2.81
CA ASP A 285 -23.19 37.71 -4.22
C ASP A 285 -22.85 36.32 -4.78
N GLY A 286 -21.69 35.80 -4.38
CA GLY A 286 -21.19 34.48 -4.73
C GLY A 286 -19.85 34.19 -4.06
N PHE A 287 -19.35 32.97 -4.24
CA PHE A 287 -18.09 32.52 -3.64
C PHE A 287 -16.89 33.33 -4.14
N ASP A 288 -16.77 33.51 -5.46
CA ASP A 288 -15.66 34.26 -6.05
C ASP A 288 -15.68 35.72 -5.58
N GLU A 289 -16.86 36.34 -5.63
CA GLU A 289 -17.04 37.75 -5.28
C GLU A 289 -16.69 38.02 -3.80
N LEU A 290 -17.00 37.08 -2.90
CA LEU A 290 -16.63 37.15 -1.48
C LEU A 290 -15.10 37.16 -1.28
N PHE A 291 -14.39 36.18 -1.86
CA PHE A 291 -12.96 36.02 -1.60
C PHE A 291 -12.10 37.00 -2.39
N GLU A 292 -12.45 37.26 -3.64
CA GLU A 292 -11.69 38.15 -4.53
C GLU A 292 -11.95 39.63 -4.20
N ASN A 293 -13.21 40.07 -4.23
CA ASN A 293 -13.53 41.49 -4.17
C ASN A 293 -13.66 42.01 -2.73
N GLU A 294 -14.35 41.25 -1.86
CA GLU A 294 -14.72 41.73 -0.54
C GLU A 294 -13.65 41.49 0.53
N LEU A 295 -12.89 40.41 0.39
CA LEU A 295 -11.79 40.06 1.30
C LEU A 295 -10.43 40.48 0.73
N LEU A 296 -9.94 39.81 -0.32
CA LEU A 296 -8.59 40.02 -0.83
C LEU A 296 -8.40 41.45 -1.38
N GLY A 297 -9.30 41.90 -2.25
CA GLY A 297 -9.24 43.23 -2.87
C GLY A 297 -9.23 44.36 -1.83
N LYS A 298 -9.99 44.23 -0.74
CA LYS A 298 -9.99 45.26 0.34
C LYS A 298 -8.83 45.14 1.31
N ILE A 299 -8.26 43.95 1.52
CA ILE A 299 -7.01 43.80 2.27
C ILE A 299 -5.85 44.44 1.50
N GLN A 300 -5.83 44.29 0.17
CA GLN A 300 -4.82 44.89 -0.71
C GLN A 300 -5.01 46.41 -0.88
N ALA A 301 -6.24 46.91 -1.00
CA ALA A 301 -6.52 48.34 -1.18
C ALA A 301 -6.21 49.21 0.05
N ASP A 302 -6.29 48.66 1.27
CA ASP A 302 -6.07 49.40 2.52
C ASP A 302 -4.57 49.52 2.92
N GLY A 303 -3.63 49.08 2.08
CA GLY A 303 -2.22 49.48 2.18
C GLY A 303 -1.45 49.04 3.43
N ILE A 304 -1.72 47.85 3.99
CA ILE A 304 -0.96 47.31 5.13
C ILE A 304 -0.16 46.08 4.69
N SER A 305 1.11 46.33 4.34
CA SER A 305 2.19 45.40 4.65
C SER A 305 2.40 45.40 6.16
N SER A 306 1.90 44.40 6.89
CA SER A 306 2.25 44.25 8.32
C SER A 306 3.59 43.51 8.43
N ILE A 307 4.65 44.30 8.30
CA ILE A 307 5.93 44.06 8.96
C ILE A 307 5.80 44.75 10.32
N ASP A 308 5.68 43.97 11.41
CA ASP A 308 5.96 44.46 12.76
C ASP A 308 7.14 43.67 13.33
N SER A 309 8.31 44.29 13.19
CA SER A 309 9.45 44.20 14.12
C SER A 309 9.22 45.39 15.08
N GLU A 310 9.21 45.29 16.40
CA GLU A 310 10.28 44.91 17.32
C GLU A 310 9.71 44.82 18.75
N THR A 311 9.99 43.75 19.51
CA THR A 311 10.61 43.86 20.85
C THR A 311 11.16 42.52 21.34
N LYS A 312 12.45 42.33 21.06
CA LYS A 312 13.51 41.63 21.82
C LYS A 312 13.20 40.34 22.61
N SER A 313 13.82 39.28 22.08
CA SER A 313 14.51 38.19 22.78
C SER A 313 13.74 36.89 23.02
N SER A 314 13.39 36.22 21.94
CA SER A 314 13.68 34.80 21.76
C SER A 314 13.60 34.46 20.28
N ARG A 315 14.70 33.95 19.73
CA ARG A 315 14.89 33.57 18.33
C ARG A 315 13.68 32.79 17.79
N VAL A 316 12.93 33.38 16.86
CA VAL A 316 11.95 32.66 16.04
C VAL A 316 12.43 32.73 14.60
N ASN A 317 13.07 31.64 14.16
CA ASN A 317 13.44 31.40 12.78
C ASN A 317 12.19 31.41 11.90
N THR A 318 12.18 32.29 10.90
CA THR A 318 11.35 32.20 9.71
C THR A 318 11.70 30.92 8.95
N ASN A 319 10.90 29.86 9.06
CA ASN A 319 11.06 28.65 8.25
C ASN A 319 10.44 28.82 6.84
N GLN A 320 10.90 29.82 6.08
CA GLN A 320 11.11 29.60 4.64
C GLN A 320 12.53 29.07 4.55
N ALA A 321 12.72 27.87 3.98
CA ALA A 321 14.07 27.44 3.65
C ALA A 321 14.67 28.54 2.75
N PRO A 322 15.90 29.02 3.03
CA PRO A 322 16.56 29.96 2.14
C PRO A 322 16.56 29.37 0.71
N PRO A 323 16.47 30.21 -0.35
CA PRO A 323 16.58 29.72 -1.71
C PRO A 323 17.84 28.87 -1.81
N THR A 324 17.67 27.63 -2.27
CA THR A 324 18.77 26.70 -2.51
C THR A 324 19.69 27.29 -3.58
N TYR A 325 20.96 26.90 -3.56
CA TYR A 325 21.98 27.45 -4.47
C TYR A 325 21.54 27.39 -5.95
N ASP A 326 20.84 26.33 -6.36
CA ASP A 326 20.32 26.14 -7.72
C ASP A 326 19.28 27.19 -8.18
N MET A 327 18.65 27.93 -7.26
CA MET A 327 17.73 29.03 -7.53
C MET A 327 18.40 30.42 -7.51
N THR A 328 19.70 30.49 -7.20
CA THR A 328 20.40 31.78 -7.08
C THR A 328 20.68 32.40 -8.46
N PRO A 329 20.44 33.71 -8.64
CA PRO A 329 20.80 34.42 -9.87
C PRO A 329 22.32 34.56 -9.97
N VAL A 330 22.91 34.09 -11.06
CA VAL A 330 24.38 34.07 -11.26
C VAL A 330 24.83 35.17 -12.21
N ARG A 331 24.13 35.34 -13.34
CA ARG A 331 24.47 36.37 -14.34
C ARG A 331 23.26 36.89 -15.09
N LYS A 332 23.40 38.07 -15.69
CA LYS A 332 22.39 38.66 -16.57
C LYS A 332 22.17 37.78 -17.81
N TRP A 333 20.90 37.57 -18.17
CA TRP A 333 20.50 36.66 -19.25
C TRP A 333 20.84 37.23 -20.65
N GLN A 334 21.46 36.40 -21.47
CA GLN A 334 21.65 36.60 -22.90
C GLN A 334 21.17 35.35 -23.67
N ASP A 335 20.61 35.53 -24.87
CA ASP A 335 20.05 34.42 -25.68
C ASP A 335 21.05 33.31 -26.02
N GLU A 336 22.34 33.63 -26.04
CA GLU A 336 23.42 32.71 -26.40
C GLU A 336 23.89 31.84 -25.23
N ASP A 337 23.45 32.17 -24.00
CA ASP A 337 23.95 31.53 -22.78
C ASP A 337 23.47 30.07 -22.64
N LEU A 338 22.30 29.74 -23.19
CA LEU A 338 21.67 28.42 -23.04
C LEU A 338 21.58 27.68 -24.39
N ALA A 339 21.80 26.37 -24.35
CA ALA A 339 21.67 25.46 -25.49
C ALA A 339 20.18 25.26 -25.83
N ASN A 340 19.63 26.19 -26.63
CA ASN A 340 18.20 26.26 -26.96
C ASN A 340 17.59 24.96 -27.51
N ALA A 341 18.35 24.14 -28.23
CA ALA A 341 17.88 22.85 -28.74
C ALA A 341 17.60 21.84 -27.60
N ILE A 342 18.58 21.64 -26.72
CA ILE A 342 18.47 20.73 -25.55
C ILE A 342 17.39 21.26 -24.60
N LEU A 343 17.39 22.57 -24.34
CA LEU A 343 16.41 23.22 -23.49
C LEU A 343 14.98 22.98 -24.01
N ARG A 344 14.73 23.23 -25.30
CA ARG A 344 13.42 22.99 -25.91
C ARG A 344 12.99 21.53 -25.79
N GLU A 345 13.86 20.59 -26.13
CA GLU A 345 13.54 19.16 -26.09
C GLU A 345 13.19 18.71 -24.66
N ARG A 346 14.02 19.07 -23.68
CA ARG A 346 13.83 18.68 -22.27
C ARG A 346 12.60 19.32 -21.64
N LEU A 347 12.30 20.58 -21.95
CA LEU A 347 11.08 21.22 -21.45
C LEU A 347 9.81 20.58 -22.01
N ILE A 348 9.80 20.18 -23.29
CA ILE A 348 8.66 19.44 -23.87
C ILE A 348 8.49 18.09 -23.18
N GLN A 349 9.58 17.34 -22.98
CA GLN A 349 9.56 16.04 -22.29
C GLN A 349 9.02 16.20 -20.86
N TYR A 350 9.54 17.18 -20.12
CA TYR A 350 9.08 17.54 -18.79
C TYR A 350 7.59 17.86 -18.78
N CYS A 351 7.11 18.71 -19.70
CA CYS A 351 5.71 19.09 -19.74
C CYS A 351 4.79 17.90 -20.05
N LYS A 352 5.19 17.03 -20.99
CA LYS A 352 4.45 15.80 -21.34
C LYS A 352 4.38 14.82 -20.16
N ALA A 353 5.50 14.60 -19.48
CA ALA A 353 5.56 13.68 -18.33
C ALA A 353 4.65 14.14 -17.18
N LEU A 354 4.52 15.45 -16.98
CA LEU A 354 3.65 16.04 -15.97
C LEU A 354 2.24 16.38 -16.46
N LYS A 355 1.87 15.99 -17.70
CA LYS A 355 0.57 16.29 -18.33
C LYS A 355 0.23 17.79 -18.31
N THR A 356 1.24 18.64 -18.49
CA THR A 356 1.07 20.10 -18.61
C THR A 356 0.98 20.53 -20.07
N TYR A 357 0.29 21.63 -20.33
CA TYR A 357 0.01 22.12 -21.68
C TYR A 357 1.29 22.42 -22.48
N VAL A 358 1.35 21.88 -23.70
CA VAL A 358 2.39 22.19 -24.70
C VAL A 358 1.68 22.72 -25.95
N PRO A 359 2.00 23.94 -26.41
CA PRO A 359 1.37 24.50 -27.60
C PRO A 359 1.84 23.79 -28.88
N ASP A 360 0.97 23.74 -29.89
CA ASP A 360 1.27 23.12 -31.20
C ASP A 360 2.45 23.79 -31.92
N SER A 361 2.64 25.10 -31.69
CA SER A 361 3.82 25.85 -32.12
C SER A 361 4.56 26.42 -30.92
N ILE A 362 5.84 26.06 -30.78
CA ILE A 362 6.66 26.46 -29.65
C ILE A 362 7.26 27.84 -29.95
N THR A 363 6.69 28.85 -29.32
CA THR A 363 7.16 30.24 -29.43
C THR A 363 8.27 30.53 -28.43
N ARG A 364 9.06 31.56 -28.72
CA ARG A 364 10.13 32.03 -27.83
C ARG A 364 9.57 32.51 -26.48
N ASP A 365 8.44 33.21 -26.50
CA ASP A 365 7.78 33.69 -25.28
C ASP A 365 7.28 32.55 -24.39
N TRP A 366 6.80 31.46 -25.00
CA TRP A 366 6.42 30.26 -24.26
C TRP A 366 7.63 29.60 -23.59
N LEU A 367 8.75 29.44 -24.31
CA LEU A 367 9.98 28.89 -23.72
C LEU A 367 10.51 29.76 -22.58
N MET A 368 10.43 31.08 -22.73
CA MET A 368 10.88 32.03 -21.72
C MET A 368 9.97 32.01 -20.47
N SER A 369 8.65 31.87 -20.65
CA SER A 369 7.72 31.73 -19.53
C SER A 369 7.94 30.42 -18.76
N GLN A 370 8.23 29.31 -19.46
CA GLN A 370 8.57 28.04 -18.83
C GLN A 370 9.89 28.12 -18.06
N GLN A 371 10.92 28.78 -18.60
CA GLN A 371 12.19 28.97 -17.89
C GLN A 371 12.05 29.80 -16.61
N LEU A 372 11.23 30.86 -16.63
CA LEU A 372 10.89 31.63 -15.43
C LEU A 372 10.08 30.80 -14.43
N HIS A 373 9.10 30.04 -14.91
CA HIS A 373 8.31 29.15 -14.08
C HIS A 373 9.20 28.09 -13.41
N LEU A 374 10.15 27.50 -14.12
CA LEU A 374 11.02 26.45 -13.56
C LEU A 374 12.21 26.99 -12.76
N ASN A 375 12.26 28.30 -12.48
CA ASN A 375 13.38 28.95 -11.80
C ASN A 375 14.74 28.73 -12.49
N LEU A 376 14.75 28.53 -13.81
CA LEU A 376 15.97 28.56 -14.62
C LEU A 376 16.40 30.00 -14.91
N LEU A 377 15.41 30.90 -14.97
CA LEU A 377 15.58 32.34 -15.02
C LEU A 377 14.85 32.99 -13.83
N SER A 378 15.34 34.13 -13.37
CA SER A 378 14.68 34.97 -12.37
C SER A 378 14.58 36.42 -12.84
N LYS A 379 13.59 37.14 -12.32
CA LYS A 379 13.43 38.59 -12.53
C LYS A 379 13.85 39.31 -11.25
N THR A 380 14.78 40.25 -11.40
CA THR A 380 15.18 41.16 -10.31
C THR A 380 14.11 42.21 -10.05
N SER A 381 14.21 42.90 -8.90
CA SER A 381 13.34 44.04 -8.55
C SER A 381 13.30 45.15 -9.60
N ASN A 382 14.34 45.24 -10.43
CA ASN A 382 14.50 46.28 -11.45
C ASN A 382 13.95 45.83 -12.83
N GLY A 383 13.32 44.64 -12.90
CA GLY A 383 12.78 44.08 -14.14
C GLY A 383 13.82 43.39 -15.04
N GLU A 384 15.10 43.37 -14.65
CA GLU A 384 16.14 42.65 -15.39
C GLU A 384 16.05 41.15 -15.18
N ILE A 385 16.36 40.38 -16.22
CA ILE A 385 16.30 38.92 -16.22
C ILE A 385 17.69 38.34 -16.03
N TRP A 386 17.79 37.42 -15.08
CA TRP A 386 19.03 36.75 -14.69
C TRP A 386 18.88 35.24 -14.88
N VAL A 387 19.98 34.59 -15.24
CA VAL A 387 20.07 33.13 -15.31
C VAL A 387 20.44 32.60 -13.94
N ASN A 388 19.67 31.64 -13.45
CA ASN A 388 19.94 31.00 -12.18
C ASN A 388 20.99 29.89 -12.34
N ALA A 389 21.60 29.47 -11.23
CA ALA A 389 22.60 28.40 -11.24
C ALA A 389 22.07 27.10 -11.88
N SER A 390 20.82 26.71 -11.62
CA SER A 390 20.15 25.57 -12.29
C SER A 390 20.07 25.74 -13.81
N GLY A 391 19.73 26.95 -14.29
CA GLY A 391 19.70 27.28 -15.72
C GLY A 391 21.05 27.07 -16.38
N LEU A 392 22.13 27.52 -15.73
CA LEU A 392 23.49 27.32 -16.22
C LEU A 392 23.90 25.84 -16.19
N LEU A 393 23.76 25.18 -15.04
CA LEU A 393 24.17 23.79 -14.86
C LEU A 393 23.45 22.83 -15.83
N LEU A 394 22.16 23.03 -16.07
CA LEU A 394 21.36 22.14 -16.91
C LEU A 394 21.44 22.47 -18.40
N PHE A 395 21.61 23.73 -18.78
CA PHE A 395 21.43 24.13 -20.17
C PHE A 395 22.53 25.03 -20.75
N ALA A 396 23.51 25.51 -19.97
CA ALA A 396 24.64 26.20 -20.57
C ALA A 396 25.50 25.22 -21.40
N LYS A 397 26.17 25.73 -22.43
CA LYS A 397 27.16 24.93 -23.17
C LYS A 397 28.37 24.62 -22.29
N GLU A 398 28.80 25.60 -21.50
CA GLU A 398 29.96 25.51 -20.60
C GLU A 398 29.64 26.11 -19.20
N PRO A 399 28.82 25.44 -18.36
CA PRO A 399 28.52 25.90 -16.99
C PRO A 399 29.76 26.20 -16.12
N GLN A 400 30.83 25.44 -16.31
CA GLN A 400 32.14 25.51 -15.66
C GLN A 400 32.86 26.86 -15.82
N ARG A 401 32.47 27.70 -16.79
CA ARG A 401 32.95 29.09 -16.85
C ARG A 401 32.37 29.97 -15.73
N TYR A 402 31.22 29.58 -15.20
CA TYR A 402 30.48 30.31 -14.17
C TYR A 402 30.52 29.59 -12.82
N ILE A 403 30.51 28.26 -12.83
CA ILE A 403 30.57 27.40 -11.65
C ILE A 403 31.72 26.41 -11.88
N PRO A 404 32.99 26.79 -11.64
CA PRO A 404 34.16 25.97 -11.99
C PRO A 404 34.15 24.57 -11.37
N ALA A 405 33.54 24.42 -10.20
CA ALA A 405 33.38 23.13 -9.56
C ALA A 405 32.44 22.19 -10.33
N SER A 406 31.58 22.65 -11.26
CA SER A 406 30.53 21.83 -11.88
C SER A 406 31.01 20.59 -12.66
N GLN A 407 32.31 20.45 -12.89
CA GLN A 407 32.92 19.28 -13.55
C GLN A 407 32.84 18.04 -12.64
N ILE A 408 32.89 16.86 -13.26
CA ILE A 408 33.00 15.57 -12.58
C ILE A 408 34.32 14.93 -12.98
N ARG A 409 35.07 14.44 -12.00
CA ARG A 409 36.37 13.82 -12.20
C ARG A 409 36.25 12.31 -12.05
N ILE A 410 36.69 11.57 -13.05
CA ILE A 410 36.72 10.11 -13.02
C ILE A 410 38.18 9.66 -12.92
N ARG A 411 38.51 8.87 -11.90
CA ARG A 411 39.83 8.30 -11.67
C ARG A 411 39.77 6.80 -11.81
N PHE A 412 40.53 6.24 -12.73
CA PHE A 412 40.74 4.80 -12.85
C PHE A 412 41.98 4.44 -12.05
N ILE A 413 41.83 3.57 -11.06
CA ILE A 413 42.89 3.21 -10.11
C ILE A 413 43.12 1.71 -10.20
N GLY A 414 44.29 1.30 -10.65
CA GLY A 414 44.61 -0.11 -10.86
C GLY A 414 45.98 -0.32 -11.46
N ASN A 415 46.33 -1.58 -11.69
CA ASN A 415 47.60 -1.90 -12.34
C ASN A 415 47.57 -1.52 -13.84
N ASN A 416 48.75 -1.35 -14.43
CA ASN A 416 48.88 -0.93 -15.83
C ASN A 416 48.25 -1.89 -16.84
N ILE A 417 48.13 -3.18 -16.50
CA ILE A 417 47.54 -4.18 -17.39
C ILE A 417 46.02 -3.96 -17.47
N TRP A 418 45.36 -3.78 -16.32
CA TRP A 418 43.94 -3.52 -16.23
C TRP A 418 43.56 -2.17 -16.87
N LEU A 419 44.35 -1.11 -16.64
CA LEU A 419 44.14 0.21 -17.24
C LEU A 419 44.20 0.17 -18.78
N LYS A 420 45.20 -0.52 -19.35
CA LYS A 420 45.32 -0.69 -20.81
C LYS A 420 44.12 -1.44 -21.41
N ASN A 421 43.63 -2.48 -20.72
CA ASN A 421 42.51 -3.28 -21.20
C ASN A 421 41.18 -2.50 -21.23
N ILE A 422 41.00 -1.50 -20.36
CA ILE A 422 39.78 -0.68 -20.30
C ILE A 422 39.83 0.46 -21.31
N LEU A 423 41.00 1.10 -21.47
CA LEU A 423 41.15 2.29 -22.30
C LEU A 423 41.21 2.00 -23.80
N ASN A 424 41.34 0.73 -24.20
CA ASN A 424 41.24 0.28 -25.61
C ASN A 424 42.16 1.08 -26.57
N GLU A 425 43.33 1.52 -26.10
CA GLU A 425 44.36 2.06 -27.00
C GLU A 425 44.91 0.90 -27.83
N GLY A 426 44.64 0.92 -29.13
CA GLY A 426 45.25 0.01 -30.09
C GLY A 426 46.77 0.05 -29.99
N GLU A 427 47.42 -1.06 -30.34
CA GLU A 427 48.86 -1.33 -30.17
C GLU A 427 49.85 -0.30 -30.78
N GLU A 428 49.39 0.78 -31.44
CA GLU A 428 50.27 1.61 -32.28
C GLU A 428 50.57 3.04 -31.82
N ASP A 429 49.93 3.62 -30.80
CA ASP A 429 50.24 5.03 -30.47
C ASP A 429 50.03 5.44 -28.99
N SER A 430 50.88 4.94 -28.08
CA SER A 430 51.41 5.75 -26.96
C SER A 430 52.54 5.01 -26.21
N ARG A 431 53.72 5.63 -26.13
CA ARG A 431 54.82 5.24 -25.24
C ARG A 431 54.65 5.89 -23.85
N GLU A 432 53.43 6.08 -23.40
CA GLU A 432 53.16 6.65 -22.09
C GLU A 432 52.87 5.51 -21.11
N SER A 433 53.74 5.36 -20.11
CA SER A 433 53.39 4.55 -18.95
C SER A 433 52.29 5.30 -18.22
N PHE A 434 51.06 4.79 -18.26
CA PHE A 434 50.08 5.19 -17.25
C PHE A 434 50.71 4.94 -15.86
N GLY A 435 50.52 5.88 -14.94
CA GLY A 435 50.80 5.61 -13.53
C GLY A 435 49.78 4.60 -12.98
N GLU A 436 49.78 4.35 -11.67
CA GLU A 436 48.72 3.55 -11.02
C GLU A 436 47.32 4.22 -11.10
N ILE A 437 47.24 5.45 -11.61
CA ILE A 437 46.03 6.28 -11.70
C ILE A 437 45.97 6.95 -13.07
N TYR A 438 44.83 6.81 -13.76
CA TYR A 438 44.44 7.57 -14.94
C TYR A 438 43.24 8.46 -14.61
N GLU A 439 43.29 9.75 -14.94
CA GLU A 439 42.26 10.72 -14.58
C GLU A 439 41.65 11.36 -15.83
N GLN A 440 40.31 11.39 -15.88
CA GLN A 440 39.54 12.05 -16.93
C GLN A 440 38.56 13.04 -16.31
N VAL A 441 38.44 14.22 -16.91
CA VAL A 441 37.48 15.26 -16.50
C VAL A 441 36.30 15.26 -17.47
N VAL A 442 35.08 15.25 -16.93
CA VAL A 442 33.83 15.31 -17.69
C VAL A 442 33.21 16.69 -17.53
N ASP A 443 33.10 17.39 -18.67
CA ASP A 443 32.66 18.78 -18.78
C ASP A 443 31.31 18.92 -19.51
N GLY A 444 30.74 20.12 -19.47
CA GLY A 444 29.48 20.47 -20.11
C GLY A 444 28.31 20.53 -19.11
N ASN A 445 27.09 20.69 -19.62
CA ASN A 445 25.90 20.64 -18.76
C ASN A 445 25.64 19.25 -18.19
N LEU A 446 24.84 19.20 -17.13
CA LEU A 446 24.56 17.98 -16.37
C LEU A 446 23.97 16.84 -17.22
N TRP A 447 23.27 17.15 -18.33
CA TRP A 447 22.77 16.11 -19.24
C TRP A 447 23.89 15.48 -20.05
N VAL A 448 24.82 16.30 -20.56
CA VAL A 448 26.01 15.82 -21.27
C VAL A 448 26.90 15.02 -20.33
N GLN A 449 27.09 15.50 -19.10
CA GLN A 449 27.87 14.78 -18.09
C GLN A 449 27.25 13.43 -17.75
N LEU A 450 25.93 13.35 -17.52
CA LEU A 450 25.23 12.09 -17.26
C LEU A 450 25.47 11.07 -18.38
N ASN A 451 25.33 11.48 -19.64
CA ASN A 451 25.52 10.59 -20.79
C ASN A 451 26.98 10.13 -20.88
N ALA A 452 27.93 11.05 -20.78
CA ALA A 452 29.36 10.73 -20.84
C ALA A 452 29.78 9.76 -19.73
N ILE A 453 29.29 9.93 -18.50
CA ILE A 453 29.58 9.02 -17.39
C ILE A 453 28.99 7.63 -17.66
N ASN A 454 27.75 7.54 -18.16
CA ASN A 454 27.14 6.26 -18.52
C ASN A 454 27.94 5.54 -19.62
N ASP A 455 28.39 6.26 -20.65
CA ASP A 455 29.20 5.71 -21.73
C ASP A 455 30.54 5.20 -21.19
N ILE A 456 31.22 5.97 -20.35
CA ILE A 456 32.49 5.59 -19.71
C ILE A 456 32.32 4.34 -18.82
N LEU A 457 31.28 4.31 -17.98
CA LEU A 457 31.03 3.17 -17.09
C LEU A 457 30.52 1.92 -17.84
N SER A 458 29.97 2.08 -19.05
CA SER A 458 29.63 0.94 -19.90
C SER A 458 30.87 0.18 -20.39
N LEU A 459 32.03 0.85 -20.50
CA LEU A 459 33.30 0.23 -20.90
C LEU A 459 33.82 -0.76 -19.86
N ILE A 460 33.50 -0.54 -18.58
CA ILE A 460 33.91 -1.41 -17.46
C ILE A 460 32.83 -2.45 -17.12
N ASN A 461 31.56 -2.15 -17.38
CA ASN A 461 30.45 -3.04 -17.04
C ASN A 461 30.13 -4.02 -18.19
N LYS A 462 31.15 -4.75 -18.67
CA LYS A 462 31.00 -5.72 -19.77
C LYS A 462 30.41 -7.04 -19.26
N PRO A 463 29.49 -7.68 -20.01
CA PRO A 463 28.90 -8.95 -19.58
C PRO A 463 29.91 -10.11 -19.68
N TYR A 464 29.79 -11.08 -18.79
CA TYR A 464 30.57 -12.32 -18.78
C TYR A 464 29.68 -13.53 -18.46
N ILE A 465 30.18 -14.74 -18.72
CA ILE A 465 29.41 -15.97 -18.52
C ILE A 465 29.72 -16.58 -17.16
N LEU A 466 28.70 -16.70 -16.30
CA LEU A 466 28.80 -17.41 -15.03
C LEU A 466 28.48 -18.89 -15.26
N LYS A 467 29.44 -19.78 -14.96
CA LYS A 467 29.30 -21.23 -15.12
C LYS A 467 28.71 -21.85 -13.85
N GLY A 468 27.43 -22.21 -13.89
CA GLY A 468 26.70 -22.96 -12.84
C GLY A 468 26.00 -24.22 -13.38
N GLU A 469 24.99 -24.74 -12.67
CA GLU A 469 24.13 -25.83 -13.19
C GLU A 469 23.45 -25.44 -14.52
N VAL A 470 23.11 -24.17 -14.65
CA VAL A 470 22.75 -23.50 -15.90
C VAL A 470 23.74 -22.35 -16.08
N SER A 471 24.33 -22.23 -17.27
CA SER A 471 25.22 -21.10 -17.58
C SER A 471 24.38 -19.86 -17.87
N GLU A 472 24.72 -18.74 -17.24
CA GLU A 472 24.00 -17.47 -17.39
C GLU A 472 24.96 -16.32 -17.74
N THR A 473 24.48 -15.36 -18.53
CA THR A 473 25.23 -14.14 -18.84
C THR A 473 24.89 -13.08 -17.80
N VAL A 474 25.91 -12.59 -17.09
CA VAL A 474 25.76 -11.65 -15.98
C VAL A 474 26.60 -10.39 -16.21
N LEU A 475 26.24 -9.31 -15.54
CA LEU A 475 26.98 -8.04 -15.55
C LEU A 475 27.68 -7.82 -14.19
N PRO A 476 28.90 -7.26 -14.17
CA PRO A 476 29.59 -6.89 -12.93
C PRO A 476 28.75 -6.02 -12.00
N TYR A 477 28.00 -5.07 -12.56
CA TYR A 477 27.12 -4.14 -11.85
C TYR A 477 25.74 -4.07 -12.52
N PRO A 478 24.63 -3.94 -11.77
CA PRO A 478 23.32 -3.69 -12.37
C PRO A 478 23.27 -2.32 -13.07
N PRO A 479 22.93 -2.23 -14.36
CA PRO A 479 22.91 -0.94 -15.08
C PRO A 479 21.96 0.09 -14.47
N VAL A 480 20.80 -0.37 -13.97
CA VAL A 480 19.81 0.49 -13.33
C VAL A 480 20.35 1.07 -12.03
N ALA A 481 21.10 0.28 -11.25
CA ALA A 481 21.73 0.76 -10.02
C ALA A 481 22.83 1.80 -10.31
N LEU A 482 23.68 1.56 -11.31
CA LEU A 482 24.69 2.54 -11.71
C LEU A 482 24.07 3.87 -12.14
N LYS A 483 23.04 3.83 -13.00
CA LYS A 483 22.31 5.02 -13.44
C LYS A 483 21.76 5.81 -12.25
N GLU A 484 21.11 5.13 -11.31
CA GLU A 484 20.53 5.74 -10.12
C GLU A 484 21.59 6.39 -9.22
N LEU A 485 22.74 5.74 -9.04
CA LEU A 485 23.85 6.31 -8.27
C LEU A 485 24.44 7.57 -8.91
N ILE A 486 24.59 7.59 -10.24
CA ILE A 486 25.10 8.76 -10.98
C ILE A 486 24.09 9.92 -10.90
N VAL A 487 22.80 9.64 -11.10
CA VAL A 487 21.74 10.66 -10.99
C VAL A 487 21.70 11.23 -9.58
N ASN A 488 21.76 10.39 -8.55
CA ASN A 488 21.82 10.87 -7.16
C ASN A 488 23.07 11.70 -6.89
N ALA A 489 24.22 11.31 -7.45
CA ALA A 489 25.45 12.09 -7.36
C ALA A 489 25.30 13.47 -8.04
N ILE A 490 24.62 13.57 -9.17
CA ILE A 490 24.39 14.87 -9.84
C ILE A 490 23.37 15.74 -9.08
N VAL A 491 22.26 15.14 -8.62
CA VAL A 491 21.13 15.87 -8.04
C VAL A 491 21.41 16.35 -6.61
N HIS A 492 22.10 15.56 -5.79
CA HIS A 492 22.31 15.86 -4.37
C HIS A 492 23.64 16.55 -4.05
N ARG A 493 24.44 16.83 -5.06
CA ARG A 493 25.73 17.51 -4.95
C ARG A 493 25.61 18.92 -4.38
N ASP A 494 26.57 19.31 -3.54
CA ASP A 494 26.77 20.71 -3.17
C ASP A 494 27.55 21.48 -4.25
N TYR A 495 26.82 22.25 -5.08
CA TYR A 495 27.38 23.09 -6.14
C TYR A 495 27.89 24.45 -5.66
N GLU A 496 27.64 24.81 -4.40
CA GLU A 496 28.23 25.99 -3.77
C GLU A 496 29.69 25.72 -3.36
N SER A 497 30.02 24.46 -3.11
CA SER A 497 31.37 24.01 -2.79
C SER A 497 32.31 24.07 -3.99
N ASP A 498 33.55 24.49 -3.74
CA ASP A 498 34.65 24.42 -4.74
C ASP A 498 35.12 22.98 -5.02
N ARG A 499 34.60 21.98 -4.29
CA ARG A 499 35.00 20.57 -4.45
C ARG A 499 34.23 19.89 -5.60
N GLN A 500 34.99 19.17 -6.42
CA GLN A 500 34.46 18.36 -7.52
C GLN A 500 33.91 17.03 -7.03
N THR A 501 32.85 16.52 -7.68
CA THR A 501 32.47 15.10 -7.52
C THR A 501 33.57 14.24 -8.12
N VAL A 502 34.00 13.23 -7.36
CA VAL A 502 35.02 12.28 -7.78
C VAL A 502 34.40 10.89 -7.89
N ILE A 503 34.55 10.25 -9.05
CA ILE A 503 34.20 8.86 -9.30
C ILE A 503 35.51 8.08 -9.43
N GLU A 504 35.83 7.27 -8.44
CA GLU A 504 36.99 6.38 -8.46
C GLU A 504 36.56 4.98 -8.88
N VAL A 505 37.13 4.50 -9.98
CA VAL A 505 36.86 3.18 -10.56
C VAL A 505 38.06 2.29 -10.29
N TYR A 506 37.81 1.20 -9.57
CA TYR A 506 38.77 0.13 -9.28
C TYR A 506 38.37 -1.13 -10.06
N SER A 507 39.20 -2.16 -10.01
CA SER A 507 38.90 -3.45 -10.67
C SER A 507 37.67 -4.17 -10.11
N ASP A 508 37.35 -3.95 -8.84
CA ASP A 508 36.33 -4.67 -8.06
C ASP A 508 35.23 -3.77 -7.47
N LYS A 509 35.38 -2.44 -7.58
CA LYS A 509 34.42 -1.48 -7.03
C LYS A 509 34.45 -0.13 -7.74
N ILE A 510 33.35 0.61 -7.59
CA ILE A 510 33.24 2.02 -7.99
C ILE A 510 32.88 2.82 -6.74
N LYS A 511 33.67 3.84 -6.44
CA LYS A 511 33.45 4.78 -5.35
C LYS A 511 33.06 6.15 -5.90
N ILE A 512 31.95 6.71 -5.45
CA ILE A 512 31.48 8.05 -5.81
C ILE A 512 31.51 8.92 -4.56
N VAL A 513 32.17 10.06 -4.64
CA VAL A 513 32.31 11.02 -3.54
C VAL A 513 31.75 12.37 -3.96
N ASN A 514 30.72 12.82 -3.23
CA ASN A 514 30.10 14.12 -3.42
C ASN A 514 30.47 15.10 -2.31
N SER A 515 30.59 16.38 -2.67
CA SER A 515 30.57 17.48 -1.72
C SER A 515 29.19 17.63 -1.07
N GLY A 516 29.17 17.84 0.24
CA GLY A 516 27.97 17.97 1.05
C GLY A 516 27.42 16.62 1.52
N GLY A 517 27.19 16.47 2.83
CA GLY A 517 26.54 15.30 3.41
C GLY A 517 25.01 15.36 3.34
N LEU A 518 24.36 14.68 4.28
CA LEU A 518 22.90 14.65 4.44
C LEU A 518 22.34 16.04 4.74
N VAL A 519 21.26 16.39 4.05
CA VAL A 519 20.49 17.61 4.31
C VAL A 519 19.64 17.48 5.58
N ASP A 520 19.34 18.61 6.22
CA ASP A 520 18.60 18.67 7.48
C ASP A 520 17.25 17.93 7.44
N GLU A 521 16.55 17.92 6.29
CA GLU A 521 15.29 17.16 6.18
C GLU A 521 15.51 15.66 6.29
N VAL A 522 16.62 15.14 5.75
CA VAL A 522 16.97 13.71 5.79
C VAL A 522 17.49 13.34 7.18
N LEU A 523 18.33 14.19 7.80
CA LEU A 523 18.79 13.98 9.17
C LEU A 523 17.65 13.89 10.19
N LYS A 524 16.53 14.58 9.96
CA LYS A 524 15.32 14.50 10.81
C LYS A 524 14.48 13.23 10.59
N GLN A 525 14.70 12.51 9.49
CA GLN A 525 13.95 11.30 9.11
C GLN A 525 14.70 10.01 9.46
N VAL A 526 16.01 10.10 9.68
CA VAL A 526 16.89 9.03 10.14
C VAL A 526 16.98 9.12 11.67
N ASP A 527 16.74 8.04 12.39
CA ASP A 527 16.84 8.03 13.85
C ASP A 527 18.29 8.30 14.29
N SER A 528 18.49 9.18 15.28
CA SER A 528 19.81 9.65 15.73
C SER A 528 20.79 8.58 16.21
N ASN A 529 20.36 7.32 16.33
CA ASN A 529 21.17 6.19 16.78
C ASN A 529 21.50 5.18 15.66
N GLU A 530 21.02 5.37 14.43
CA GLU A 530 21.23 4.42 13.33
C GLU A 530 21.70 5.12 12.04
N SER A 531 22.56 4.46 11.27
CA SER A 531 23.01 4.96 9.96
C SER A 531 21.88 4.94 8.92
N ILE A 532 21.90 5.88 7.98
CA ILE A 532 20.95 5.93 6.85
C ILE A 532 20.92 4.61 6.04
N GLU A 533 22.05 3.91 5.96
CA GLU A 533 22.18 2.59 5.33
C GLU A 533 21.34 1.52 6.03
N LEU A 534 21.45 1.40 7.36
CA LEU A 534 20.67 0.45 8.16
C LEU A 534 19.16 0.68 8.03
N GLU A 535 18.72 1.93 8.03
CA GLU A 535 17.31 2.29 7.86
C GLU A 535 16.77 1.88 6.49
N ILE A 536 17.56 2.06 5.43
CA ILE A 536 17.22 1.64 4.07
C ILE A 536 17.24 0.10 3.95
N ALA A 537 18.22 -0.57 4.56
CA ALA A 537 18.33 -2.03 4.58
C ALA A 537 17.15 -2.70 5.31
N LYS A 538 16.62 -2.07 6.39
CA LYS A 538 15.40 -2.50 7.09
C LYS A 538 14.11 -2.30 6.28
N GLY A 539 14.21 -1.75 5.08
CA GLY A 539 13.10 -1.60 4.15
C GLY A 539 12.30 -0.30 4.31
N LYS A 540 12.79 0.69 5.09
CA LYS A 540 12.11 1.97 5.29
C LYS A 540 12.08 2.74 3.98
N ARG A 541 10.86 3.02 3.50
CA ARG A 541 10.61 3.78 2.26
C ARG A 541 10.31 5.24 2.57
N GLY A 542 10.67 6.12 1.65
CA GLY A 542 10.20 7.51 1.65
C GLY A 542 11.09 8.50 2.40
N ILE A 543 12.36 8.17 2.66
CA ILE A 543 13.35 9.16 3.10
C ILE A 543 13.56 10.16 1.96
N LYS A 544 13.24 11.43 2.19
CA LYS A 544 13.25 12.47 1.14
C LYS A 544 13.87 13.77 1.63
N GLY A 545 14.78 14.31 0.83
CA GLY A 545 15.29 15.68 0.94
C GLY A 545 16.20 15.97 -0.24
N TYR A 546 16.02 17.12 -0.89
CA TYR A 546 16.76 17.48 -2.11
C TYR A 546 17.56 18.75 -1.86
N ARG A 547 18.87 18.68 -2.10
CA ARG A 547 19.76 19.85 -2.03
C ARG A 547 19.51 20.81 -3.20
N ASN A 548 19.28 20.26 -4.39
CA ASN A 548 19.00 21.02 -5.61
C ASN A 548 17.59 20.67 -6.14
N PRO A 549 16.52 21.26 -5.58
CA PRO A 549 15.14 20.93 -5.93
C PRO A 549 14.78 21.20 -7.40
N VAL A 550 15.35 22.23 -8.06
CA VAL A 550 15.08 22.53 -9.48
C VAL A 550 15.71 21.47 -10.37
N ILE A 551 16.95 21.07 -10.06
CA ILE A 551 17.67 20.02 -10.78
C ILE A 551 16.93 18.69 -10.62
N ALA A 552 16.54 18.33 -9.39
CA ALA A 552 15.77 17.12 -9.10
C ALA A 552 14.44 17.08 -9.87
N ASP A 553 13.73 18.21 -9.94
CA ASP A 553 12.43 18.31 -10.62
C ASP A 553 12.54 18.06 -12.13
N LEU A 554 13.55 18.63 -12.77
CA LEU A 554 13.80 18.43 -14.20
C LEU A 554 14.30 17.02 -14.54
N PHE A 555 15.15 16.42 -13.71
CA PHE A 555 15.57 15.02 -13.87
C PHE A 555 14.38 14.05 -13.71
N TYR A 556 13.46 14.34 -12.80
CA TYR A 556 12.21 13.59 -12.66
C TYR A 556 11.31 13.72 -13.89
N GLY A 557 11.02 14.96 -14.34
CA GLY A 557 10.16 15.16 -15.51
C GLY A 557 10.77 14.67 -16.83
N ALA A 558 12.09 14.52 -16.90
CA ALA A 558 12.78 13.89 -18.03
C ALA A 558 12.78 12.34 -17.97
N GLY A 559 12.23 11.72 -16.91
CA GLY A 559 12.24 10.27 -16.72
C GLY A 559 13.60 9.68 -16.35
N ALA A 560 14.55 10.52 -15.91
CA ALA A 560 15.87 10.09 -15.47
C ALA A 560 15.91 9.69 -13.98
N MET A 561 14.91 10.09 -13.19
CA MET A 561 14.81 9.90 -11.73
C MET A 561 13.37 9.64 -11.30
N GLU A 562 13.15 8.93 -10.19
CA GLU A 562 11.83 8.77 -9.54
C GLU A 562 11.70 9.57 -8.22
N LYS A 563 10.56 10.23 -7.98
CA LYS A 563 10.30 11.03 -6.76
C LYS A 563 9.76 10.23 -5.56
N LYS A 564 9.71 8.89 -5.65
CA LYS A 564 9.16 8.04 -4.58
C LYS A 564 10.08 7.92 -3.36
N GLY A 565 11.36 8.29 -3.47
CA GLY A 565 12.34 8.11 -2.39
C GLY A 565 12.69 6.64 -2.17
N SER A 566 12.59 5.82 -3.23
CA SER A 566 13.00 4.41 -3.25
C SER A 566 14.37 4.20 -3.91
N GLY A 567 14.93 5.19 -4.61
CA GLY A 567 16.12 5.02 -5.46
C GLY A 567 17.30 4.29 -4.79
N LEU A 568 17.74 4.72 -3.60
CA LEU A 568 18.83 4.04 -2.88
C LEU A 568 18.42 2.66 -2.31
N GLN A 569 17.14 2.46 -1.98
CA GLN A 569 16.62 1.15 -1.60
C GLN A 569 16.62 0.19 -2.80
N ASP A 570 16.19 0.67 -3.97
CA ASP A 570 16.17 -0.09 -5.21
C ASP A 570 17.60 -0.44 -5.62
N VAL A 571 18.56 0.49 -5.47
CA VAL A 571 20.00 0.21 -5.62
C VAL A 571 20.45 -0.91 -4.69
N PHE A 572 20.15 -0.81 -3.38
CA PHE A 572 20.51 -1.85 -2.41
C PHE A 572 19.95 -3.22 -2.82
N GLN A 573 18.67 -3.29 -3.18
CA GLN A 573 18.02 -4.52 -3.62
C GLN A 573 18.62 -5.07 -4.92
N LEU A 574 18.80 -4.23 -5.94
CA LEU A 574 19.33 -4.64 -7.24
C LEU A 574 20.77 -5.15 -7.14
N VAL A 575 21.60 -4.48 -6.33
CA VAL A 575 22.99 -4.90 -6.11
C VAL A 575 23.04 -6.21 -5.34
N HIS A 576 22.22 -6.36 -4.31
CA HIS A 576 22.15 -7.60 -3.52
C HIS A 576 21.63 -8.79 -4.34
N LEU A 577 20.59 -8.57 -5.17
CA LEU A 577 20.09 -9.58 -6.13
C LEU A 577 21.15 -9.96 -7.18
N ASN A 578 22.09 -9.06 -7.48
CA ASN A 578 23.21 -9.32 -8.37
C ASN A 578 24.43 -9.89 -7.63
N ASN A 579 24.30 -10.37 -6.38
CA ASN A 579 25.41 -10.85 -5.56
C ASN A 579 26.55 -9.84 -5.32
N GLY A 580 26.31 -8.55 -5.53
CA GLY A 580 27.23 -7.47 -5.18
C GLY A 580 26.97 -6.96 -3.77
N SER A 581 27.76 -5.98 -3.35
CA SER A 581 27.50 -5.20 -2.14
C SER A 581 27.54 -3.71 -2.46
N VAL A 582 26.82 -2.91 -1.67
CA VAL A 582 26.83 -1.45 -1.78
C VAL A 582 26.84 -0.86 -0.39
N HIS A 583 27.61 0.20 -0.22
CA HIS A 583 27.69 1.02 0.97
C HIS A 583 27.43 2.46 0.59
N PHE A 584 26.64 3.17 1.38
CA PHE A 584 26.43 4.61 1.19
C PHE A 584 26.20 5.30 2.53
N GLY A 585 26.76 6.49 2.68
CA GLY A 585 26.61 7.26 3.91
C GLY A 585 27.35 8.60 3.87
N PRO A 586 27.01 9.50 4.79
CA PRO A 586 27.81 10.70 5.01
C PRO A 586 29.16 10.33 5.65
N SER A 587 30.16 11.21 5.48
CA SER A 587 31.35 11.20 6.35
C SER A 587 30.97 11.48 7.80
N ASP A 588 31.86 11.17 8.75
CA ASP A 588 31.64 11.37 10.19
C ASP A 588 31.27 12.82 10.55
N ASP A 589 31.78 13.79 9.78
CA ASP A 589 31.52 15.22 9.92
C ASP A 589 30.37 15.74 9.04
N ASN A 590 29.70 14.86 8.30
CA ASN A 590 28.64 15.18 7.33
C ASN A 590 29.06 16.20 6.24
N ALA A 591 30.37 16.32 5.95
CA ALA A 591 30.91 17.23 4.96
C ALA A 591 30.88 16.66 3.52
N SER A 592 30.86 15.34 3.39
CA SER A 592 30.74 14.63 2.11
C SER A 592 29.76 13.47 2.21
N PHE A 593 29.26 13.03 1.07
CA PHE A 593 28.48 11.81 0.96
C PHE A 593 29.22 10.83 0.04
N GLU A 594 29.47 9.63 0.54
CA GLU A 594 30.21 8.59 -0.17
C GLU A 594 29.30 7.43 -0.51
N VAL A 595 29.46 6.90 -1.73
CA VAL A 595 28.83 5.66 -2.17
C VAL A 595 29.92 4.74 -2.71
N THR A 596 29.97 3.51 -2.25
CA THR A 596 30.84 2.48 -2.82
C THR A 596 29.97 1.30 -3.25
N ILE A 597 30.02 0.95 -4.53
CA ILE A 597 29.38 -0.24 -5.08
C ILE A 597 30.48 -1.22 -5.47
N TRP A 598 30.41 -2.45 -4.96
CA TRP A 598 31.31 -3.53 -5.32
C TRP A 598 30.69 -4.38 -6.42
N SER A 599 31.53 -4.82 -7.37
CA SER A 599 31.11 -5.78 -8.38
C SER A 599 30.77 -7.10 -7.72
N ARG A 600 30.15 -7.99 -8.49
CA ARG A 600 30.04 -9.39 -8.07
C ARG A 600 31.44 -9.97 -7.75
N PRO A 601 31.56 -10.84 -6.73
CA PRO A 601 32.85 -11.32 -6.22
C PRO A 601 33.52 -12.35 -7.13
N GLU A 602 32.83 -12.88 -8.15
CA GLU A 602 33.36 -13.92 -9.01
C GLU A 602 34.55 -13.42 -9.85
N VAL A 603 35.65 -14.17 -9.81
CA VAL A 603 36.84 -13.86 -10.62
C VAL A 603 36.59 -14.27 -12.07
N VAL A 604 36.59 -13.29 -12.95
CA VAL A 604 36.45 -13.50 -14.40
C VAL A 604 37.80 -13.91 -14.98
N ASP A 605 37.82 -15.05 -15.68
CA ASP A 605 38.94 -15.46 -16.51
C ASP A 605 39.02 -14.54 -17.75
N ALA A 606 40.14 -13.84 -17.90
CA ALA A 606 40.31 -12.81 -18.93
C ALA A 606 40.41 -13.36 -20.36
N GLU A 607 40.75 -14.65 -20.53
CA GLU A 607 40.87 -15.29 -21.85
C GLU A 607 39.52 -15.84 -22.33
N THR A 608 38.72 -16.40 -21.41
CA THR A 608 37.45 -17.06 -21.72
C THR A 608 36.21 -16.22 -21.41
N ASN A 609 36.38 -15.09 -20.72
CA ASN A 609 35.32 -14.23 -20.19
C ASN A 609 34.26 -15.04 -19.39
N THR A 610 34.75 -16.01 -18.61
CA THR A 610 33.90 -16.90 -17.79
C THR A 610 34.32 -16.88 -16.32
N ALA A 611 33.38 -17.07 -15.40
CA ALA A 611 33.65 -17.08 -13.97
C ALA A 611 32.96 -18.26 -13.25
N LEU A 612 33.50 -18.65 -12.09
CA LEU A 612 32.91 -19.63 -11.17
C LEU A 612 32.34 -18.92 -9.93
N PRO A 613 31.18 -19.34 -9.40
CA PRO A 613 30.58 -18.72 -8.21
C PRO A 613 31.48 -18.86 -6.97
N THR A 614 31.75 -17.75 -6.29
CA THR A 614 32.74 -17.67 -5.18
C THR A 614 32.19 -18.10 -3.82
N SER A 615 30.87 -18.04 -3.59
CA SER A 615 30.24 -18.50 -2.35
C SER A 615 28.78 -18.90 -2.59
N VAL A 616 28.47 -20.20 -2.46
CA VAL A 616 27.11 -20.72 -2.56
C VAL A 616 26.50 -20.79 -1.16
N GLY A 617 25.88 -19.69 -0.72
CA GLY A 617 24.90 -19.70 0.36
C GLY A 617 23.50 -19.66 -0.24
N SER A 618 23.05 -20.75 -0.88
CA SER A 618 21.68 -20.82 -1.39
C SER A 618 20.76 -21.34 -0.29
N THR A 619 19.94 -20.45 0.28
CA THR A 619 18.95 -20.83 1.28
C THR A 619 17.68 -21.27 0.56
N ARG A 620 17.28 -22.53 0.79
CA ARG A 620 16.13 -23.16 0.13
C ARG A 620 14.91 -23.12 1.05
N TYR A 621 13.86 -22.40 0.64
CA TYR A 621 12.59 -22.27 1.35
C TYR A 621 11.56 -23.26 0.81
N ALA A 622 10.94 -24.06 1.68
CA ALA A 622 9.86 -24.97 1.32
C ALA A 622 8.54 -24.51 1.97
N GLY A 623 7.47 -24.42 1.18
CA GLY A 623 6.13 -24.14 1.66
C GLY A 623 5.51 -25.33 2.37
N ASN A 624 4.53 -25.08 3.23
CA ASN A 624 3.76 -26.09 3.97
C ASN A 624 2.34 -26.25 3.40
N ILE A 625 2.19 -26.13 2.08
CA ILE A 625 0.90 -26.12 1.37
C ILE A 625 0.86 -27.28 0.38
N PHE A 626 -0.21 -28.07 0.43
CA PHE A 626 -0.59 -28.98 -0.65
C PHE A 626 -1.56 -28.26 -1.59
N GLU A 627 -1.10 -27.97 -2.80
CA GLU A 627 -1.91 -27.35 -3.84
C GLU A 627 -3.00 -28.31 -4.33
N LEU A 628 -4.24 -27.84 -4.43
CA LEU A 628 -5.34 -28.55 -5.06
C LEU A 628 -5.29 -28.27 -6.57
N LEU A 629 -4.87 -29.27 -7.34
CA LEU A 629 -4.67 -29.19 -8.79
C LEU A 629 -5.99 -29.29 -9.55
N SER A 630 -6.90 -30.15 -9.09
CA SER A 630 -8.23 -30.29 -9.66
C SER A 630 -9.24 -30.77 -8.64
N TYR A 631 -10.49 -30.39 -8.85
CA TYR A 631 -11.65 -30.80 -8.07
C TYR A 631 -12.86 -30.94 -9.00
N PRO A 632 -13.92 -31.65 -8.57
CA PRO A 632 -15.09 -31.89 -9.41
C PRO A 632 -15.69 -30.60 -9.96
N PRO A 633 -16.04 -30.57 -11.26
CA PRO A 633 -16.63 -29.39 -11.88
C PRO A 633 -18.09 -29.14 -11.48
N PHE A 634 -18.77 -30.14 -10.91
CA PHE A 634 -20.19 -30.07 -10.57
C PHE A 634 -20.49 -30.60 -9.17
N VAL A 635 -21.55 -30.06 -8.56
CA VAL A 635 -22.15 -30.50 -7.29
C VAL A 635 -23.58 -30.99 -7.58
N TYR A 636 -23.92 -32.17 -7.07
CA TYR A 636 -25.26 -32.73 -7.14
C TYR A 636 -26.06 -32.30 -5.92
N HIS A 637 -27.33 -31.92 -6.11
CA HIS A 637 -28.19 -31.58 -5.00
C HIS A 637 -29.64 -32.02 -5.17
N ALA A 638 -30.30 -32.36 -4.07
CA ALA A 638 -31.68 -32.83 -4.07
C ALA A 638 -32.41 -32.44 -2.79
N GLN A 639 -33.74 -32.44 -2.83
CA GLN A 639 -34.57 -32.20 -1.65
C GLN A 639 -34.37 -33.32 -0.62
N SER A 640 -34.07 -32.95 0.62
CA SER A 640 -33.97 -33.92 1.72
C SER A 640 -35.34 -34.30 2.25
N LEU A 641 -35.49 -35.55 2.68
CA LEU A 641 -36.63 -36.02 3.45
C LEU A 641 -36.52 -35.64 4.94
N PHE A 642 -35.38 -35.11 5.37
CA PHE A 642 -35.06 -34.82 6.78
C PHE A 642 -34.55 -33.39 6.96
N GLY A 643 -34.92 -32.76 8.08
CA GLY A 643 -34.50 -31.40 8.40
C GLY A 643 -33.12 -31.30 9.08
N TRP A 644 -32.61 -32.40 9.64
CA TRP A 644 -31.35 -32.40 10.40
C TRP A 644 -30.43 -33.53 9.92
N ALA A 645 -29.12 -33.23 9.84
CA ALA A 645 -28.12 -34.22 9.41
C ALA A 645 -28.03 -35.43 10.34
N LYS A 646 -28.32 -35.25 11.64
CA LYS A 646 -28.34 -36.35 12.62
C LYS A 646 -29.39 -37.41 12.26
N ASP A 647 -30.57 -36.98 11.83
CA ASP A 647 -31.68 -37.88 11.48
C ASP A 647 -31.35 -38.69 10.21
N ILE A 648 -30.63 -38.06 9.27
CA ILE A 648 -30.10 -38.73 8.07
C ILE A 648 -29.14 -39.87 8.46
N PHE A 649 -28.23 -39.62 9.40
CA PHE A 649 -27.32 -40.68 9.88
C PHE A 649 -28.04 -41.78 10.66
N VAL A 650 -29.10 -41.45 11.41
CA VAL A 650 -29.93 -42.46 12.10
C VAL A 650 -30.63 -43.37 11.10
N GLU A 651 -31.23 -42.81 10.05
CA GLU A 651 -31.90 -43.58 8.99
C GLU A 651 -30.92 -44.45 8.18
N LEU A 652 -29.73 -43.92 7.90
CA LEU A 652 -28.74 -44.62 7.10
C LEU A 652 -27.92 -45.64 7.90
N GLY A 653 -27.94 -45.59 9.23
CA GLY A 653 -27.20 -46.50 10.10
C GLY A 653 -25.69 -46.48 9.82
N GLU A 654 -25.05 -47.65 9.81
CA GLU A 654 -23.61 -47.80 9.55
C GLU A 654 -23.25 -47.89 8.04
N ASN A 655 -24.21 -47.62 7.15
CA ASN A 655 -23.94 -47.66 5.71
C ASN A 655 -22.93 -46.58 5.31
N PRO A 656 -22.05 -46.83 4.33
CA PRO A 656 -21.09 -45.82 3.88
C PRO A 656 -21.84 -44.68 3.18
N VAL A 657 -21.63 -43.46 3.66
CA VAL A 657 -22.26 -42.24 3.13
C VAL A 657 -21.19 -41.32 2.54
N PRO A 658 -21.34 -40.85 1.28
CA PRO A 658 -20.41 -39.87 0.74
C PRO A 658 -20.49 -38.55 1.51
N PRO A 659 -19.40 -37.76 1.56
CA PRO A 659 -19.42 -36.42 2.14
C PRO A 659 -20.56 -35.56 1.58
N PHE A 660 -21.36 -34.98 2.48
CA PHE A 660 -22.51 -34.16 2.10
C PHE A 660 -22.71 -32.96 3.04
N LEU A 661 -23.44 -31.98 2.53
CA LEU A 661 -23.92 -30.81 3.26
C LEU A 661 -25.45 -30.80 3.21
N LEU A 662 -26.10 -30.66 4.37
CA LEU A 662 -27.54 -30.40 4.45
C LEU A 662 -27.74 -28.91 4.73
N LYS A 663 -28.35 -28.18 3.80
CA LYS A 663 -28.65 -26.74 3.95
C LYS A 663 -29.97 -26.43 3.26
N SER A 664 -30.82 -25.64 3.92
CA SER A 664 -32.14 -25.25 3.39
C SER A 664 -32.99 -26.45 2.94
N ASN A 665 -32.97 -27.54 3.72
CA ASN A 665 -33.68 -28.80 3.42
C ASN A 665 -33.25 -29.46 2.09
N ARG A 666 -32.07 -29.13 1.56
CA ARG A 666 -31.45 -29.79 0.40
C ARG A 666 -30.11 -30.41 0.80
N ILE A 667 -29.82 -31.57 0.24
CA ILE A 667 -28.52 -32.25 0.37
C ILE A 667 -27.67 -31.87 -0.83
N PHE A 668 -26.43 -31.43 -0.59
CA PHE A 668 -25.41 -31.15 -1.59
C PHE A 668 -24.25 -32.12 -1.42
N SER A 669 -23.79 -32.74 -2.51
CA SER A 669 -22.62 -33.63 -2.52
C SER A 669 -21.94 -33.60 -3.88
N PHE A 670 -20.63 -33.86 -3.90
CA PHE A 670 -19.92 -34.11 -5.16
C PHE A 670 -20.18 -35.52 -5.72
N ALA A 671 -20.75 -36.42 -4.90
CA ALA A 671 -21.18 -37.74 -5.36
C ALA A 671 -22.55 -37.65 -6.05
N ASP A 672 -22.71 -38.35 -7.17
CA ASP A 672 -23.98 -38.40 -7.89
C ASP A 672 -25.07 -39.05 -7.03
N LEU A 673 -26.09 -38.25 -6.70
CA LEU A 673 -27.22 -38.64 -5.86
C LEU A 673 -28.23 -39.57 -6.56
N SER A 674 -28.14 -39.70 -7.89
CA SER A 674 -29.03 -40.56 -8.68
C SER A 674 -28.58 -42.03 -8.70
N GLN A 675 -27.31 -42.30 -8.37
CA GLN A 675 -26.71 -43.63 -8.44
C GLN A 675 -27.35 -44.62 -7.45
N LYS A 676 -27.51 -45.87 -7.89
CA LYS A 676 -28.13 -46.93 -7.06
C LYS A 676 -27.28 -47.29 -5.83
N ASN A 677 -25.97 -47.15 -5.92
CA ASN A 677 -25.03 -47.51 -4.85
C ASN A 677 -24.78 -46.37 -3.86
N ASN A 678 -25.36 -45.19 -4.09
CA ASN A 678 -25.26 -44.05 -3.18
C ASN A 678 -26.39 -44.12 -2.14
N TYR A 679 -26.04 -44.41 -0.88
CA TYR A 679 -27.01 -44.53 0.20
C TYR A 679 -27.77 -43.22 0.47
N LEU A 680 -27.22 -42.05 0.11
CA LEU A 680 -27.95 -40.77 0.19
C LEU A 680 -29.22 -40.76 -0.65
N LYS A 681 -29.33 -41.62 -1.67
CA LYS A 681 -30.55 -41.75 -2.49
C LYS A 681 -31.78 -42.13 -1.66
N LYS A 682 -31.62 -42.82 -0.52
CA LYS A 682 -32.73 -43.24 0.35
C LYS A 682 -33.30 -42.08 1.18
N VAL A 683 -32.54 -41.00 1.36
CA VAL A 683 -32.90 -39.85 2.23
C VAL A 683 -33.23 -38.58 1.43
N ILE A 684 -33.38 -38.71 0.11
CA ILE A 684 -33.73 -37.62 -0.81
C ILE A 684 -35.00 -37.94 -1.59
N GLN A 685 -35.68 -36.91 -2.07
CA GLN A 685 -36.76 -37.06 -3.03
C GLN A 685 -36.17 -37.29 -4.43
N THR A 686 -36.21 -38.54 -4.91
CA THR A 686 -35.50 -39.00 -6.12
C THR A 686 -35.82 -38.23 -7.41
N GLY A 687 -36.97 -37.56 -7.50
CA GLY A 687 -37.35 -36.73 -8.64
C GLY A 687 -36.83 -35.27 -8.62
N THR A 688 -36.05 -34.89 -7.60
CA THR A 688 -35.59 -33.50 -7.37
C THR A 688 -34.08 -33.32 -7.49
N VAL A 689 -33.40 -34.34 -8.05
CA VAL A 689 -31.95 -34.33 -8.24
C VAL A 689 -31.61 -33.36 -9.37
N GLU A 690 -30.80 -32.35 -9.04
CA GLU A 690 -30.31 -31.31 -9.92
C GLU A 690 -28.77 -31.25 -9.84
N ILE A 691 -28.16 -30.66 -10.86
CA ILE A 691 -26.71 -30.50 -10.98
C ILE A 691 -26.43 -29.01 -11.14
N MET A 692 -25.45 -28.51 -10.41
CA MET A 692 -24.94 -27.15 -10.55
C MET A 692 -23.42 -27.16 -10.68
N SER A 693 -22.83 -26.12 -11.27
CA SER A 693 -21.36 -26.04 -11.33
C SER A 693 -20.77 -25.73 -9.95
N THR A 694 -19.53 -26.15 -9.69
CA THR A 694 -18.87 -25.86 -8.40
C THR A 694 -18.63 -24.36 -8.20
N LEU A 695 -18.43 -23.59 -9.29
CA LEU A 695 -18.35 -22.13 -9.24
C LEU A 695 -19.71 -21.51 -8.85
N GLU A 696 -20.79 -21.98 -9.46
CA GLU A 696 -22.15 -21.57 -9.09
C GLU A 696 -22.48 -21.95 -7.63
N PHE A 697 -22.00 -23.09 -7.14
CA PHE A 697 -22.15 -23.46 -5.73
C PHE A 697 -21.41 -22.49 -4.80
N GLU A 698 -20.18 -22.08 -5.15
CA GLU A 698 -19.42 -21.07 -4.41
C GLU A 698 -20.17 -19.72 -4.35
N GLU A 699 -20.80 -19.31 -5.45
CA GLU A 699 -21.56 -18.05 -5.55
C GLU A 699 -22.92 -18.09 -4.84
N VAL A 700 -23.69 -19.17 -5.02
CA VAL A 700 -25.08 -19.28 -4.56
C VAL A 700 -25.18 -19.80 -3.12
N VAL A 701 -24.37 -20.81 -2.76
CA VAL A 701 -24.42 -21.45 -1.44
C VAL A 701 -23.39 -20.83 -0.49
N GLY A 702 -22.18 -20.56 -1.00
CA GLY A 702 -21.13 -19.82 -0.32
C GLY A 702 -19.79 -20.55 -0.22
N GLU A 703 -18.69 -19.79 -0.25
CA GLU A 703 -17.32 -20.30 -0.13
C GLU A 703 -17.09 -21.16 1.14
N ARG A 704 -17.67 -20.75 2.28
CA ARG A 704 -17.53 -21.49 3.56
C ARG A 704 -18.10 -22.90 3.48
N ASP A 705 -19.16 -23.10 2.71
CA ASP A 705 -19.82 -24.40 2.52
C ASP A 705 -19.02 -25.29 1.56
N LEU A 706 -18.37 -24.68 0.56
CA LEU A 706 -17.43 -25.40 -0.32
C LEU A 706 -16.21 -25.89 0.46
N VAL A 707 -15.63 -25.02 1.29
CA VAL A 707 -14.56 -25.37 2.22
C VAL A 707 -14.99 -26.49 3.18
N TYR A 708 -16.24 -26.48 3.64
CA TYR A 708 -16.79 -27.55 4.47
C TYR A 708 -16.81 -28.90 3.72
N LEU A 709 -17.28 -28.94 2.48
CA LEU A 709 -17.28 -30.16 1.66
C LEU A 709 -15.86 -30.68 1.40
N PHE A 710 -14.92 -29.80 1.03
CA PHE A 710 -13.52 -30.17 0.85
C PHE A 710 -12.90 -30.72 2.14
N ASN A 711 -13.15 -30.07 3.28
CA ASN A 711 -12.65 -30.56 4.57
C ASN A 711 -13.25 -31.93 4.91
N LYS A 712 -14.54 -32.19 4.61
CA LYS A 712 -15.13 -33.50 4.84
C LYS A 712 -14.47 -34.60 4.01
N ILE A 713 -14.21 -34.34 2.73
CA ILE A 713 -13.48 -35.28 1.86
C ILE A 713 -12.07 -35.52 2.41
N PHE A 714 -11.36 -34.44 2.78
CA PHE A 714 -10.02 -34.54 3.34
C PHE A 714 -10.00 -35.32 4.65
N ILE A 715 -10.97 -35.11 5.55
CA ILE A 715 -11.09 -35.84 6.81
C ILE A 715 -11.27 -37.35 6.56
N THR A 716 -12.13 -37.74 5.60
CA THR A 716 -12.32 -39.14 5.22
C THR A 716 -11.01 -39.78 4.75
N HIS A 717 -10.20 -39.04 3.99
CA HIS A 717 -8.87 -39.48 3.60
C HIS A 717 -7.92 -39.66 4.78
N LEU A 718 -7.94 -38.76 5.75
CA LEU A 718 -7.11 -38.91 6.95
C LEU A 718 -7.48 -40.16 7.75
N TYR A 719 -8.78 -40.49 7.84
CA TYR A 719 -9.22 -41.75 8.42
C TYR A 719 -8.72 -42.97 7.66
N SER A 720 -8.71 -42.93 6.32
CA SER A 720 -8.18 -44.04 5.50
C SER A 720 -6.67 -44.24 5.68
N LYS A 721 -5.93 -43.19 6.07
CA LYS A 721 -4.52 -43.26 6.48
C LYS A 721 -4.32 -43.72 7.94
N GLY A 722 -5.39 -44.08 8.64
CA GLY A 722 -5.33 -44.58 10.02
C GLY A 722 -5.06 -43.51 11.07
N LEU A 723 -5.39 -42.24 10.76
CA LEU A 723 -5.27 -41.12 11.70
C LEU A 723 -6.58 -40.91 12.47
N VAL A 724 -6.45 -40.43 13.70
CA VAL A 724 -7.56 -39.86 14.46
C VAL A 724 -7.65 -38.38 14.10
N VAL A 725 -8.86 -37.91 13.82
CA VAL A 725 -9.12 -36.51 13.46
C VAL A 725 -9.99 -35.86 14.55
N ASP A 726 -9.49 -34.76 15.12
CA ASP A 726 -10.28 -33.84 15.92
C ASP A 726 -10.78 -32.72 15.00
N ALA A 727 -12.01 -32.91 14.51
CA ALA A 727 -12.67 -32.02 13.57
C ALA A 727 -13.02 -30.64 14.17
N SER A 728 -13.08 -30.52 15.51
CA SER A 728 -13.37 -29.23 16.16
C SER A 728 -12.20 -28.26 16.05
N ARG A 729 -10.98 -28.80 16.04
CA ARG A 729 -9.72 -28.04 15.97
C ARG A 729 -8.97 -28.21 14.65
N ASN A 730 -9.55 -28.92 13.68
CA ASN A 730 -8.95 -29.27 12.39
C ASN A 730 -7.53 -29.83 12.55
N ARG A 731 -7.40 -30.87 13.35
CA ARG A 731 -6.12 -31.52 13.61
C ARG A 731 -6.21 -33.03 13.49
N ALA A 732 -5.14 -33.65 13.03
CA ALA A 732 -5.05 -35.09 12.90
C ALA A 732 -3.75 -35.63 13.51
N TYR A 733 -3.80 -36.83 14.07
CA TYR A 733 -2.68 -37.46 14.77
C TYR A 733 -2.78 -38.99 14.72
N PHE A 734 -1.66 -39.66 14.97
CA PHE A 734 -1.64 -41.13 15.02
C PHE A 734 -2.14 -41.65 16.37
N PRO A 735 -3.10 -42.58 16.40
CA PRO A 735 -3.46 -43.27 17.64
C PRO A 735 -2.36 -44.24 18.08
N LYS A 736 -2.39 -44.68 19.34
CA LYS A 736 -1.58 -45.80 19.82
C LYS A 736 -1.89 -47.06 19.02
N PHE A 737 -0.90 -47.94 18.90
CA PHE A 737 -1.05 -49.23 18.23
C PHE A 737 -0.96 -50.37 19.24
N ASP A 738 0.04 -50.34 20.11
CA ASP A 738 0.18 -51.17 21.30
C ASP A 738 0.48 -50.28 22.53
N GLU A 739 0.89 -50.88 23.65
CA GLU A 739 1.34 -50.16 24.85
C GLU A 739 2.80 -49.65 24.75
N ASN A 740 3.45 -49.83 23.59
CA ASN A 740 4.78 -49.31 23.29
C ASN A 740 4.70 -48.10 22.34
N ALA A 741 5.86 -47.52 22.05
CA ALA A 741 5.96 -46.42 21.10
C ALA A 741 5.66 -46.90 19.67
N ARG A 742 4.72 -46.23 18.99
CA ARG A 742 4.38 -46.50 17.59
C ARG A 742 5.41 -45.83 16.68
N ILE A 743 6.09 -46.61 15.84
CA ILE A 743 7.10 -46.13 14.90
C ILE A 743 6.65 -46.39 13.47
N ILE A 744 6.74 -45.37 12.59
CA ILE A 744 6.43 -45.48 11.16
C ILE A 744 7.70 -45.30 10.36
N SER A 745 7.93 -46.23 9.42
CA SER A 745 9.01 -46.12 8.44
C SER A 745 8.50 -45.46 7.17
N TYR A 746 9.25 -44.49 6.65
CA TYR A 746 8.88 -43.70 5.48
C TYR A 746 10.09 -43.39 4.59
N GLN A 747 9.82 -43.02 3.33
CA GLN A 747 10.85 -42.55 2.42
C GLN A 747 11.10 -41.06 2.66
N ALA A 748 12.18 -40.71 3.37
CA ALA A 748 12.61 -39.33 3.50
C ALA A 748 13.37 -38.87 2.25
N ARG A 749 13.78 -37.59 2.21
CA ARG A 749 14.45 -36.96 1.05
C ARG A 749 15.63 -37.76 0.47
N ILE A 750 16.49 -38.30 1.35
CA ILE A 750 17.76 -38.92 0.96
C ILE A 750 17.75 -40.44 1.21
N LYS A 751 17.05 -40.91 2.24
CA LYS A 751 17.07 -42.31 2.67
C LYS A 751 15.73 -42.73 3.29
N ARG A 752 15.52 -44.03 3.46
CA ARG A 752 14.48 -44.55 4.36
C ARG A 752 14.78 -44.13 5.80
N ALA A 753 13.77 -43.62 6.48
CA ALA A 753 13.86 -43.15 7.86
C ALA A 753 12.68 -43.71 8.66
N SER A 754 12.85 -43.79 9.98
CA SER A 754 11.79 -44.12 10.92
C SER A 754 11.46 -42.89 11.77
N ARG A 755 10.19 -42.76 12.17
CA ARG A 755 9.71 -41.69 13.05
C ARG A 755 8.79 -42.28 14.10
N THR A 756 9.02 -41.94 15.36
CA THR A 756 8.08 -42.24 16.45
C THR A 756 6.90 -41.28 16.35
N VAL A 757 5.70 -41.84 16.18
CA VAL A 757 4.48 -41.05 15.92
C VAL A 757 3.52 -41.02 17.10
N ALA A 758 3.61 -42.00 18.00
CA ALA A 758 2.92 -42.00 19.28
C ALA A 758 3.85 -42.64 20.32
N LYS A 759 3.95 -42.05 21.52
CA LYS A 759 4.85 -42.48 22.58
C LYS A 759 4.11 -42.45 23.94
N PRO A 760 4.15 -43.54 24.73
CA PRO A 760 3.66 -43.51 26.10
C PRO A 760 4.65 -42.75 27.01
N MET A 761 4.11 -41.93 27.91
CA MET A 761 4.86 -41.23 28.94
C MET A 761 4.57 -41.91 30.28
N LEU A 762 5.62 -42.50 30.86
CA LEU A 762 5.54 -43.32 32.07
C LEU A 762 5.64 -42.45 33.33
N ALA A 763 5.02 -42.90 34.42
CA ALA A 763 5.18 -42.31 35.74
C ALA A 763 6.59 -42.59 36.31
N SER A 764 6.92 -41.94 37.43
CA SER A 764 8.21 -42.09 38.13
C SER A 764 8.52 -43.53 38.56
N ASP A 765 7.51 -44.40 38.62
CA ASP A 765 7.62 -45.84 38.89
C ASP A 765 8.07 -46.67 37.68
N GLY A 766 8.06 -46.09 36.47
CA GLY A 766 8.44 -46.73 35.21
C GLY A 766 7.46 -47.80 34.71
N ILE A 767 6.30 -47.99 35.35
CA ILE A 767 5.34 -49.06 35.06
C ILE A 767 4.00 -48.49 34.61
N ARG A 768 3.50 -47.43 35.25
CA ARG A 768 2.19 -46.84 34.93
C ARG A 768 2.31 -45.79 33.82
N ILE A 769 1.47 -45.89 32.80
CA ILE A 769 1.37 -44.85 31.75
C ILE A 769 0.52 -43.69 32.29
N LYS A 770 1.05 -42.47 32.26
CA LYS A 770 0.32 -41.25 32.65
C LYS A 770 -0.46 -40.66 31.49
N TYR A 771 0.20 -40.50 30.34
CA TYR A 771 -0.39 -39.95 29.14
C TYR A 771 0.40 -40.40 27.90
N TRP A 772 -0.14 -40.10 26.73
CA TRP A 772 0.45 -40.38 25.44
C TRP A 772 0.78 -39.08 24.70
N GLU A 773 1.98 -38.99 24.14
CA GLU A 773 2.39 -37.93 23.22
C GLU A 773 2.22 -38.43 21.78
N HIS A 774 1.52 -37.67 20.95
CA HIS A 774 1.25 -37.98 19.55
C HIS A 774 1.80 -36.88 18.63
N LYS A 775 2.51 -37.28 17.57
CA LYS A 775 2.80 -36.40 16.44
C LYS A 775 1.49 -36.07 15.72
N ALA A 776 1.29 -34.79 15.45
CA ALA A 776 0.09 -34.27 14.85
C ALA A 776 0.38 -33.22 13.78
N PHE A 777 -0.64 -32.84 13.04
CA PHE A 777 -0.65 -31.61 12.27
C PHE A 777 -2.04 -30.98 12.32
N SER A 778 -2.07 -29.64 12.26
CA SER A 778 -3.29 -28.90 11.96
C SER A 778 -3.39 -28.67 10.46
N TYR A 779 -4.61 -28.67 9.93
CA TYR A 779 -4.87 -28.43 8.52
C TYR A 779 -5.88 -27.29 8.34
N LYS A 780 -5.69 -26.48 7.30
CA LYS A 780 -6.63 -25.43 6.90
C LYS A 780 -6.72 -25.35 5.39
N MET A 781 -7.92 -25.60 4.85
CA MET A 781 -8.22 -25.32 3.45
C MET A 781 -8.34 -23.81 3.24
N LYS A 782 -7.58 -23.25 2.29
CA LYS A 782 -7.58 -21.82 1.95
C LYS A 782 -7.43 -21.61 0.44
N LYS A 783 -7.98 -20.50 -0.03
CA LYS A 783 -7.79 -19.98 -1.39
C LYS A 783 -6.62 -18.99 -1.40
N PHE A 784 -5.69 -19.19 -2.33
CA PHE A 784 -4.53 -18.34 -2.60
C PHE A 784 -4.65 -17.81 -4.03
N GLY A 785 -5.15 -16.58 -4.19
CA GLY A 785 -5.54 -16.06 -5.51
C GLY A 785 -6.65 -16.93 -6.11
N ASN A 786 -6.33 -17.60 -7.23
CA ASN A 786 -7.27 -18.51 -7.92
C ASN A 786 -7.07 -19.99 -7.55
N THR A 787 -6.10 -20.31 -6.70
CA THR A 787 -5.73 -21.70 -6.40
C THR A 787 -6.15 -22.08 -4.99
N TRP A 788 -6.76 -23.26 -4.83
CA TRP A 788 -7.05 -23.82 -3.52
C TRP A 788 -5.87 -24.63 -2.99
N GLY A 789 -5.67 -24.65 -1.68
CA GLY A 789 -4.65 -25.49 -1.08
C GLY A 789 -4.91 -25.78 0.40
N VAL A 790 -4.39 -26.92 0.86
CA VAL A 790 -4.41 -27.31 2.27
C VAL A 790 -3.09 -26.91 2.91
N LEU A 791 -3.15 -25.93 3.80
CA LEU A 791 -2.04 -25.55 4.66
C LEU A 791 -1.91 -26.58 5.79
N ILE A 792 -0.74 -27.17 5.98
CA ILE A 792 -0.45 -28.05 7.11
C ILE A 792 0.56 -27.42 8.07
N THR A 793 0.30 -27.50 9.38
CA THR A 793 1.25 -27.05 10.40
C THR A 793 1.52 -28.21 11.36
N PRO A 794 2.74 -28.79 11.35
CA PRO A 794 3.12 -29.83 12.29
C PRO A 794 2.99 -29.39 13.75
N GLY A 795 2.73 -30.34 14.64
CA GLY A 795 2.63 -30.10 16.07
C GLY A 795 2.42 -31.39 16.86
N TYR A 796 1.89 -31.27 18.08
CA TYR A 796 1.71 -32.40 19.00
C TYR A 796 0.31 -32.46 19.60
N VAL A 797 -0.09 -33.64 20.03
CA VAL A 797 -1.34 -33.91 20.75
C VAL A 797 -1.04 -34.80 21.95
N PHE A 798 -1.69 -34.52 23.07
CA PHE A 798 -1.58 -35.31 24.29
C PHE A 798 -2.93 -35.95 24.61
N THR A 799 -2.94 -37.25 24.89
CA THR A 799 -4.14 -38.00 25.28
C THR A 799 -3.88 -38.86 26.51
N VAL A 800 -4.93 -39.22 27.24
CA VAL A 800 -4.82 -40.10 28.42
C VAL A 800 -4.88 -41.57 27.98
N ASP A 801 -5.73 -41.88 27.00
CA ASP A 801 -6.02 -43.25 26.54
C ASP A 801 -5.12 -43.71 25.38
N GLY A 802 -4.33 -42.80 24.80
CA GLY A 802 -3.57 -43.04 23.58
C GLY A 802 -4.43 -43.06 22.31
N LEU A 803 -5.72 -42.74 22.41
CA LEU A 803 -6.68 -42.85 21.31
C LEU A 803 -7.37 -41.52 21.04
N LYS A 804 -8.40 -41.14 21.80
CA LYS A 804 -9.23 -39.95 21.52
C LYS A 804 -9.38 -39.02 22.72
N ARG A 805 -9.19 -39.50 23.96
CA ARG A 805 -9.42 -38.71 25.18
C ARG A 805 -8.25 -37.75 25.40
N LEU A 806 -8.46 -36.48 25.05
CA LEU A 806 -7.43 -35.44 25.17
C LEU A 806 -7.08 -35.14 26.63
N LEU A 807 -5.80 -34.93 26.92
CA LEU A 807 -5.29 -34.52 28.23
C LEU A 807 -5.52 -33.01 28.43
N ALA A 808 -6.29 -32.59 29.45
CA ALA A 808 -6.63 -31.19 29.72
C ALA A 808 -7.20 -30.45 28.48
N PRO A 809 -8.38 -30.84 27.97
CA PRO A 809 -8.91 -30.43 26.66
C PRO A 809 -8.83 -28.93 26.35
N GLU A 810 -9.11 -28.07 27.33
CA GLU A 810 -9.08 -26.60 27.20
C GLU A 810 -7.66 -26.04 27.01
N ARG A 811 -6.63 -26.72 27.51
CA ARG A 811 -5.22 -26.26 27.53
C ARG A 811 -4.32 -26.98 26.54
N VAL A 812 -4.75 -28.11 25.95
CA VAL A 812 -3.97 -28.88 24.95
C VAL A 812 -3.36 -28.00 23.86
N GLY A 813 -4.08 -26.99 23.38
CA GLY A 813 -3.56 -26.09 22.35
C GLY A 813 -2.29 -25.36 22.79
N LYS A 814 -2.30 -24.79 24.00
CA LYS A 814 -1.13 -24.09 24.58
C LYS A 814 0.03 -25.05 24.82
N LEU A 815 -0.25 -26.26 25.32
CA LEU A 815 0.75 -27.31 25.54
C LEU A 815 1.40 -27.76 24.23
N SER A 816 0.59 -27.95 23.18
CA SER A 816 1.04 -28.30 21.84
C SER A 816 1.94 -27.21 21.25
N THR A 817 1.55 -25.93 21.35
CA THR A 817 2.35 -24.80 20.88
C THR A 817 3.66 -24.68 21.65
N LYS A 818 3.66 -24.86 22.98
CA LYS A 818 4.88 -24.83 23.81
C LYS A 818 5.84 -26.00 23.50
N ARG A 819 5.31 -27.16 23.11
CA ARG A 819 6.12 -28.29 22.64
C ARG A 819 6.69 -28.02 21.24
N ALA A 820 5.87 -27.50 20.33
CA ALA A 820 6.25 -27.24 18.93
C ALA A 820 7.20 -26.05 18.77
N SER A 821 7.20 -25.06 19.67
CA SER A 821 8.14 -23.92 19.62
C SER A 821 9.61 -24.33 19.78
N ARG A 822 9.87 -25.59 20.15
CA ARG A 822 11.21 -26.18 20.28
C ARG A 822 11.68 -26.87 19.01
N ASP A 823 10.80 -27.06 18.02
CA ASP A 823 11.15 -27.63 16.72
C ASP A 823 11.71 -26.52 15.80
N TYR A 824 13.02 -26.53 15.57
CA TYR A 824 13.69 -25.59 14.64
C TYR A 824 13.49 -26.00 13.17
N ASN A 825 13.88 -25.11 12.24
CA ASN A 825 13.62 -25.22 10.80
C ASN A 825 13.90 -26.60 10.18
N SER A 826 15.01 -27.26 10.54
CA SER A 826 15.35 -28.58 10.01
C SER A 826 14.40 -29.69 10.49
N ALA A 827 13.96 -29.63 11.76
CA ALA A 827 13.01 -30.56 12.34
C ALA A 827 11.61 -30.39 11.72
N VAL A 828 11.15 -29.14 11.61
CA VAL A 828 9.86 -28.79 10.99
C VAL A 828 9.83 -29.23 9.53
N LEU A 829 10.91 -28.97 8.77
CA LEU A 829 11.01 -29.40 7.39
C LEU A 829 10.93 -30.93 7.26
N ASN A 830 11.58 -31.67 8.15
CA ASN A 830 11.51 -33.13 8.15
C ASN A 830 10.11 -33.64 8.55
N ASP A 831 9.38 -32.93 9.42
CA ASP A 831 7.98 -33.20 9.73
C ASP A 831 7.07 -32.93 8.53
N LEU A 832 7.29 -31.87 7.77
CA LEU A 832 6.53 -31.59 6.54
C LEU A 832 6.71 -32.69 5.49
N PHE A 833 7.95 -33.16 5.28
CA PHE A 833 8.21 -34.30 4.37
C PHE A 833 7.54 -35.59 4.86
N PHE A 834 7.58 -35.83 6.17
CA PHE A 834 6.91 -36.98 6.77
C PHE A 834 5.40 -36.93 6.52
N TRP A 835 4.75 -35.81 6.82
CA TRP A 835 3.31 -35.65 6.61
C TRP A 835 2.92 -35.67 5.12
N SER A 836 3.73 -35.09 4.24
CA SER A 836 3.55 -35.22 2.79
C SER A 836 3.56 -36.68 2.35
N TRP A 837 4.51 -37.48 2.83
CA TRP A 837 4.56 -38.91 2.51
C TRP A 837 3.34 -39.67 3.04
N VAL A 838 2.93 -39.40 4.29
CA VAL A 838 1.76 -40.05 4.91
C VAL A 838 0.47 -39.72 4.15
N ILE A 839 0.23 -38.45 3.87
CA ILE A 839 -1.00 -37.97 3.24
C ILE A 839 -1.06 -38.45 1.78
N SER A 840 0.04 -38.34 1.03
CA SER A 840 0.11 -38.80 -0.38
C SER A 840 0.16 -40.32 -0.52
N GLY A 841 0.40 -41.08 0.56
CA GLY A 841 0.68 -42.51 0.48
C GLY A 841 2.00 -42.83 -0.23
N GLY A 842 2.92 -41.87 -0.32
CA GLY A 842 4.21 -42.02 -1.00
C GLY A 842 4.19 -41.81 -2.51
N ASN A 843 3.06 -41.37 -3.09
CA ASN A 843 2.97 -41.01 -4.50
C ASN A 843 3.89 -39.82 -4.84
N ARG A 844 4.43 -39.83 -6.06
CA ARG A 844 5.31 -38.76 -6.59
C ARG A 844 4.57 -38.00 -7.68
N GLY A 845 4.52 -36.68 -7.58
CA GLY A 845 3.77 -35.81 -8.50
C GLY A 845 2.47 -35.33 -7.87
N SER A 846 1.37 -36.04 -8.09
CA SER A 846 0.06 -35.78 -7.48
C SER A 846 -0.50 -37.02 -6.78
N PHE A 847 -1.54 -36.83 -5.98
CA PHE A 847 -2.34 -37.92 -5.42
C PHE A 847 -3.81 -37.53 -5.42
N ASP A 848 -4.66 -38.52 -5.69
CA ASP A 848 -6.10 -38.35 -5.74
C ASP A 848 -6.72 -38.79 -4.42
N ILE A 849 -7.63 -37.97 -3.91
CA ILE A 849 -8.52 -38.32 -2.81
C ILE A 849 -9.89 -38.65 -3.43
N PRO A 850 -10.29 -39.93 -3.46
CA PRO A 850 -11.60 -40.29 -3.97
C PRO A 850 -12.68 -39.69 -3.06
N ILE A 851 -13.72 -39.13 -3.67
CA ILE A 851 -14.84 -38.52 -2.93
C ILE A 851 -15.63 -39.57 -2.16
N PHE A 852 -15.75 -40.76 -2.75
CA PHE A 852 -16.42 -41.89 -2.16
C PHE A 852 -15.92 -43.19 -2.80
N SER A 853 -15.37 -44.09 -1.99
CA SER A 853 -14.94 -45.42 -2.43
C SER A 853 -15.99 -46.44 -1.97
N ILE A 854 -16.64 -47.12 -2.92
CA ILE A 854 -17.51 -48.26 -2.63
C ILE A 854 -16.63 -49.51 -2.65
N PRO A 855 -16.76 -50.47 -1.71
CA PRO A 855 -16.14 -51.77 -1.87
C PRO A 855 -16.69 -52.42 -3.15
N THR A 856 -15.85 -52.54 -4.18
CA THR A 856 -16.24 -53.23 -5.41
C THR A 856 -16.45 -54.70 -5.11
N ASP A 857 -17.60 -55.22 -5.50
CA ASP A 857 -17.87 -56.66 -5.48
C ASP A 857 -16.94 -57.32 -6.52
N PRO A 858 -16.03 -58.25 -6.13
CA PRO A 858 -15.04 -58.83 -7.05
C PRO A 858 -15.65 -59.61 -8.24
N SER A 859 -16.98 -59.79 -8.29
CA SER A 859 -17.68 -60.45 -9.38
C SER A 859 -18.23 -59.56 -10.51
N ASP A 860 -18.08 -58.24 -10.46
CA ASP A 860 -18.56 -57.33 -11.53
C ASP A 860 -17.45 -56.49 -12.17
N PRO A 861 -16.83 -56.95 -13.27
CA PRO A 861 -15.76 -56.25 -13.97
C PRO A 861 -16.25 -55.14 -14.92
N GLN A 862 -17.56 -54.87 -15.03
CA GLN A 862 -18.11 -53.88 -15.98
C GLN A 862 -18.43 -52.50 -15.36
N GLY A 863 -18.10 -52.28 -14.08
CA GLY A 863 -18.30 -50.98 -13.40
C GLY A 863 -17.29 -49.87 -13.77
N ASP A 864 -16.29 -50.16 -14.62
CA ASP A 864 -15.09 -49.34 -14.88
C ASP A 864 -15.30 -48.11 -15.81
N ALA A 865 -16.53 -47.60 -15.94
CA ALA A 865 -16.83 -46.41 -16.75
C ALA A 865 -17.16 -45.14 -15.93
N ASN A 866 -16.99 -45.18 -14.61
CA ASN A 866 -17.08 -43.98 -13.77
C ASN A 866 -15.67 -43.48 -13.48
N ALA A 867 -15.21 -42.46 -14.21
CA ALA A 867 -14.08 -41.66 -13.75
C ALA A 867 -14.40 -41.17 -12.32
N GLU A 868 -13.77 -41.80 -11.32
CA GLU A 868 -14.00 -41.48 -9.92
C GLU A 868 -13.68 -40.00 -9.72
N LEU A 869 -14.70 -39.18 -9.51
CA LEU A 869 -14.53 -37.78 -9.15
C LEU A 869 -13.68 -37.73 -7.87
N ALA A 870 -12.55 -37.05 -7.94
CA ALA A 870 -11.56 -36.97 -6.88
C ALA A 870 -11.08 -35.53 -6.66
N LEU A 871 -10.54 -35.26 -5.48
CA LEU A 871 -9.72 -34.07 -5.24
C LEU A 871 -8.26 -34.45 -5.51
N THR A 872 -7.65 -33.84 -6.52
CA THR A 872 -6.27 -34.09 -6.90
C THR A 872 -5.37 -33.06 -6.25
N PHE A 873 -4.47 -33.49 -5.38
CA PHE A 873 -3.50 -32.63 -4.72
C PHE A 873 -2.10 -32.86 -5.28
N SER A 874 -1.28 -31.81 -5.31
CA SER A 874 0.17 -31.97 -5.50
C SER A 874 0.76 -32.71 -4.29
N SER A 875 1.57 -33.73 -4.55
CA SER A 875 2.38 -34.40 -3.51
C SER A 875 3.63 -33.58 -3.14
N GLN A 876 4.03 -32.66 -4.00
CA GLN A 876 5.22 -31.83 -3.82
C GLN A 876 4.84 -30.48 -3.22
N MET A 877 5.55 -30.13 -2.14
CA MET A 877 5.49 -28.78 -1.59
C MET A 877 6.19 -27.81 -2.54
N PRO A 878 5.69 -26.58 -2.70
CA PRO A 878 6.38 -25.55 -3.48
C PRO A 878 7.70 -25.20 -2.79
N VAL A 879 8.78 -25.09 -3.58
CA VAL A 879 10.12 -24.78 -3.07
C VAL A 879 10.73 -23.66 -3.90
N THR A 880 11.33 -22.68 -3.22
CA THR A 880 12.11 -21.61 -3.86
C THR A 880 13.51 -21.57 -3.27
N THR A 881 14.48 -21.14 -4.06
CA THR A 881 15.87 -20.99 -3.64
C THR A 881 16.21 -19.51 -3.73
N ILE A 882 16.69 -18.95 -2.63
CA ILE A 882 17.17 -17.57 -2.56
C ILE A 882 18.68 -17.64 -2.35
N ASN A 883 19.43 -17.03 -3.24
CA ASN A 883 20.87 -16.87 -3.07
C ASN A 883 21.07 -15.74 -2.05
N GLU A 884 21.50 -16.09 -0.84
CA GLU A 884 21.79 -15.11 0.20
C GLU A 884 23.26 -14.69 0.06
N VAL A 885 23.51 -13.40 -0.17
CA VAL A 885 24.77 -12.78 0.23
C VAL A 885 24.68 -12.63 1.74
N ALA A 886 25.68 -13.16 2.45
CA ALA A 886 25.73 -13.14 3.91
C ALA A 886 25.50 -11.72 4.47
N VAL A 887 24.25 -11.40 4.78
CA VAL A 887 23.96 -10.53 5.91
C VAL A 887 24.28 -11.41 7.09
N ASP A 888 25.32 -11.03 7.83
CA ASP A 888 25.70 -11.65 9.09
C ASP A 888 24.58 -11.35 10.13
N LEU A 889 23.40 -11.92 9.89
CA LEU A 889 22.41 -12.19 10.91
C LEU A 889 23.06 -13.24 11.77
N ARG A 890 23.84 -12.78 12.75
CA ARG A 890 24.37 -13.58 13.83
C ARG A 890 23.31 -14.61 14.17
N GLN A 891 23.61 -15.87 13.85
CA GLN A 891 22.84 -16.99 14.33
C GLN A 891 22.87 -16.87 15.84
N THR A 892 21.78 -16.36 16.43
CA THR A 892 21.44 -16.70 17.80
C THR A 892 21.12 -18.18 17.78
N GLY A 893 22.16 -19.01 17.77
CA GLY A 893 22.07 -20.37 18.26
C GLY A 893 21.66 -20.25 19.72
N THR A 894 20.36 -20.29 19.98
CA THR A 894 19.86 -20.52 21.32
C THR A 894 20.26 -21.94 21.68
N GLU A 895 21.17 -22.07 22.65
CA GLU A 895 21.39 -23.33 23.35
C GLU A 895 20.03 -23.82 23.84
N ILE A 896 19.79 -25.13 23.68
CA ILE A 896 18.58 -25.79 24.16
C ILE A 896 18.56 -25.62 25.68
N ASP A 897 17.61 -24.82 26.19
CA ASP A 897 17.42 -24.66 27.62
C ASP A 897 16.79 -25.93 28.19
N TRP A 898 17.62 -26.77 28.80
CA TRP A 898 17.21 -28.05 29.38
C TRP A 898 16.32 -27.88 30.62
N GLU A 899 16.37 -26.72 31.31
CA GLU A 899 15.52 -26.43 32.47
C GLU A 899 14.05 -26.28 32.04
N GLU A 900 13.77 -25.54 30.96
CA GLU A 900 12.39 -25.37 30.46
C GLU A 900 11.76 -26.68 29.95
N ILE A 901 12.57 -27.65 29.51
CA ILE A 901 12.07 -28.96 29.07
C ILE A 901 11.51 -29.74 30.26
N GLY A 902 12.22 -29.74 31.38
CA GLY A 902 11.77 -30.36 32.63
C GLY A 902 10.46 -29.77 33.12
N GLU A 903 10.32 -28.43 33.11
CA GLU A 903 9.10 -27.75 33.55
C GLU A 903 7.85 -28.13 32.73
N LEU A 904 8.00 -28.35 31.42
CA LEU A 904 6.86 -28.74 30.57
C LEU A 904 6.41 -30.18 30.89
N ASP A 905 7.36 -31.10 31.07
CA ASP A 905 7.06 -32.49 31.36
C ASP A 905 6.46 -32.64 32.78
N GLU A 906 6.93 -31.85 33.75
CA GLU A 906 6.31 -31.76 35.08
C GLU A 906 4.87 -31.24 35.00
N LEU A 907 4.63 -30.18 34.23
CA LEU A 907 3.30 -29.59 34.07
C LEU A 907 2.32 -30.51 33.32
N LEU A 908 2.79 -31.26 32.33
CA LEU A 908 2.01 -32.31 31.67
C LEU A 908 1.70 -33.47 32.63
N SER A 909 2.66 -33.87 33.45
CA SER A 909 2.48 -34.89 34.47
C SER A 909 1.46 -34.47 35.53
N GLN A 910 1.51 -33.22 36.02
CA GLN A 910 0.55 -32.69 36.99
C GLN A 910 -0.90 -32.75 36.47
N TYR A 911 -1.14 -32.33 35.22
CA TYR A 911 -2.47 -32.41 34.64
C TYR A 911 -2.95 -33.86 34.42
N ALA A 912 -2.05 -34.78 34.13
CA ALA A 912 -2.41 -36.19 34.02
C ALA A 912 -2.81 -36.78 35.38
N ASP A 913 -2.15 -36.36 36.46
CA ASP A 913 -2.49 -36.76 37.83
C ASP A 913 -3.85 -36.15 38.26
N GLU A 914 -4.09 -34.86 37.99
CA GLU A 914 -5.39 -34.18 38.27
C GLU A 914 -6.58 -34.86 37.56
N GLU A 915 -6.43 -35.27 36.29
CA GLU A 915 -7.48 -35.98 35.56
C GLU A 915 -7.66 -37.43 36.04
N ALA A 916 -6.61 -38.08 36.55
CA ALA A 916 -6.70 -39.40 37.15
C ALA A 916 -7.51 -39.36 38.46
N ASP A 917 -7.25 -38.36 39.31
CA ASP A 917 -7.93 -38.16 40.59
C ASP A 917 -9.43 -37.81 40.40
N GLN A 918 -9.77 -37.04 39.37
CA GLN A 918 -11.16 -36.75 39.02
C GLN A 918 -11.94 -37.99 38.54
N ASN A 919 -11.29 -38.95 37.86
CA ASN A 919 -11.96 -40.18 37.44
C ASN A 919 -12.17 -41.16 38.62
N SER A 920 -11.23 -41.23 39.57
CA SER A 920 -11.43 -42.06 40.78
C SER A 920 -12.59 -41.57 41.66
N ALA A 921 -12.95 -40.29 41.59
CA ALA A 921 -14.08 -39.72 42.32
C ALA A 921 -15.45 -39.88 41.62
N ILE A 922 -15.49 -40.45 40.42
CA ILE A 922 -16.71 -40.68 39.62
C ILE A 922 -17.09 -42.18 39.60
N ASP A 923 -16.14 -43.07 39.88
CA ASP A 923 -16.35 -44.53 39.98
C ASP A 923 -16.62 -45.03 41.43
N ASP A 924 -16.55 -44.15 42.43
CA ASP A 924 -17.06 -44.33 43.82
C ASP A 924 -18.41 -43.64 44.00
#